data_AF-A0ABD1F062-F1
#
_entry.id   AF-A0ABD1F062-F1
#
_cell.length_a   1.000
_cell.length_b   1.000
_cell.length_c   1.000
_cell.angle_alpha   90.00
_cell.angle_beta   90.00
_cell.angle_gamma   90.00
#
_symmetry.space_group_name_H-M   'P 1'
#
loop_
_entity.id
_entity.type
_entity.pdbx_description
1 polymer ?
#
loop_
_entity_poly.entity_id
_entity_poly.type
_entity_poly.pdbx_seq_one_letter_code
_entity_poly.pdbx_strand_id
1 'polypeptide(L)'
;MCNNFKEIREQLDELGYFQTVHPESIPLVQKLLLDLNQTTANLQKYMKISQQALEEKNLLELGAEPYKCDNAKLLRECNELHQAFIHFKEQHEKVQRDLRHQISNLQAQLENCNFEKLKLINSIQNYEKEKVKKGTSKTANKTKTSITRDSIQTNSNKKIKDLELKHLKLMDDNEYLKTQIKRRDEEIKRLQSLTEKGRSYETISKECCYKNIDIQMMSLQEEITRLKGEKTEMQLQLNDAVAKQHEAMRRALHLAERNRQLEQELKEVDEVALAVEAECNNTVKGNSEKVARLQDRINESLIIIQELEIENAKLKQTKLELTADLQAIELEKCNLRKELDKEKNDKKNLTDRINSFTVIENDLNLEIDRLTKLVANQRKRILELESLNSDEKSRAYLSNSNRENVESLQHMVNTGKSGSIQKVSSTRGSSSSKVKTSHKNLCKKSKNKTTTKNESATVEEETVQKPVNPEFITKCCCESGNCIKNLKDLLDREAELRKEHARQSIDDLRREKDYYMKEYHRILEQMRNVPNYEISENGLAQLKLQLNEKNNRIKRLEEELQYLNNEKSSLHVGDLHTQVPCNKMSCKSRDRELEIKTKELNHLEAENNTLKGKLQAFNETTIFNEERMKKAFKDMEEHIRKLEDERRDLVKTEVTQRSNISQLEDEYKNIKDQLKRTQIELNSQRANYNQLKLLHEQTDRALGEAQTQLLHAENELGSYKSRAKDSSRDTFIQDKEITKLSSDIQIMKNQLTKLDKEKDDLINKLDEKTERIAELEDALHTKDNLITKLENDLRDVNRKLSKYVNESSSQEHLARTKQQELTVLEQDYEKEKRLKEAALLENKRLQNDLSSVTYDCREARKELEITRRQVEDLKRQLQHYVAEVKRTEDLISQKELERSELLDQFRSLSQEANILETNNHTLETEATQSKIQLSVALDHTSELERKIENQESIIKSYEKQITDLTAHIARLEVQLKQNTLEQERCNAELKQMRDLCVKLDKDKDVLKSELNCNEDIRSQEQRLTQRLSEEKTSLQKILDHERSSRESLEKLLKDARVDLTEQRLLNQDLQREVNILKDKIEDLEERLTTTTEQLHTYEGKVLEYSQQNKQLRREIANERFSKSKSDDKGYYPSL
;
A
#
# COMPACT_ATOMS: atom_id res chain seq x y z
N MET A 1 -34.83 -12.08 -51.82
CA MET A 1 -34.94 -13.53 -52.10
C MET A 1 -33.92 -13.99 -53.12
N CYS A 2 -34.03 -13.66 -54.42
CA CYS A 2 -33.15 -14.24 -55.45
C CYS A 2 -31.64 -14.02 -55.23
N ASN A 3 -31.20 -12.89 -54.63
CA ASN A 3 -29.78 -12.66 -54.35
C ASN A 3 -29.28 -13.57 -53.23
N ASN A 4 -29.95 -13.60 -52.07
CA ASN A 4 -29.63 -14.53 -50.98
C ASN A 4 -29.57 -16.00 -51.46
N PHE A 5 -30.46 -16.40 -52.37
CA PHE A 5 -30.42 -17.76 -52.94
C PHE A 5 -29.13 -18.04 -53.72
N LYS A 6 -28.61 -17.06 -54.48
CA LYS A 6 -27.32 -17.17 -55.17
C LYS A 6 -26.16 -17.19 -54.19
N GLU A 7 -26.13 -16.26 -53.24
CA GLU A 7 -25.07 -16.16 -52.22
C GLU A 7 -24.94 -17.45 -51.39
N ILE A 8 -26.08 -17.99 -50.92
CA ILE A 8 -26.14 -19.27 -50.17
C ILE A 8 -25.78 -20.44 -51.10
N ARG A 9 -26.13 -20.37 -52.39
CA ARG A 9 -25.79 -21.42 -53.35
C ARG A 9 -24.29 -21.46 -53.65
N GLU A 10 -23.67 -20.31 -53.87
CA GLU A 10 -22.23 -20.16 -54.10
C GLU A 10 -21.46 -20.69 -52.88
N GLN A 11 -21.87 -20.35 -51.65
CA GLN A 11 -21.29 -20.91 -50.41
C GLN A 11 -21.47 -22.43 -50.28
N LEU A 12 -22.59 -23.00 -50.74
CA LEU A 12 -22.76 -24.45 -50.77
C LEU A 12 -21.90 -25.13 -51.85
N ASP A 13 -21.78 -24.54 -53.03
CA ASP A 13 -20.93 -25.07 -54.10
C ASP A 13 -19.42 -24.99 -53.75
N GLU A 14 -18.99 -23.93 -53.03
CA GLU A 14 -17.64 -23.82 -52.44
C GLU A 14 -17.37 -24.92 -51.40
N LEU A 15 -18.39 -25.29 -50.60
CA LEU A 15 -18.34 -26.42 -49.67
C LEU A 15 -18.57 -27.80 -50.34
N GLY A 16 -18.78 -27.84 -51.65
CA GLY A 16 -18.96 -29.08 -52.44
C GLY A 16 -20.38 -29.70 -52.40
N TYR A 17 -21.37 -28.99 -51.87
CA TYR A 17 -22.77 -29.44 -51.75
C TYR A 17 -23.60 -29.11 -53.00
N PHE A 18 -23.23 -29.74 -54.12
CA PHE A 18 -23.81 -29.46 -55.44
C PHE A 18 -25.32 -29.81 -55.60
N GLN A 19 -26.00 -30.35 -54.59
CA GLN A 19 -27.40 -30.81 -54.69
C GLN A 19 -28.42 -29.65 -54.74
N THR A 20 -29.50 -29.77 -55.52
CA THR A 20 -30.50 -28.70 -55.71
C THR A 20 -31.32 -28.41 -54.43
N VAL A 21 -31.32 -27.15 -53.98
CA VAL A 21 -32.05 -26.69 -52.78
C VAL A 21 -33.40 -26.06 -53.16
N HIS A 22 -34.47 -26.40 -52.45
CA HIS A 22 -35.81 -25.82 -52.67
C HIS A 22 -35.93 -24.40 -52.09
N PRO A 23 -36.64 -23.45 -52.72
CA PRO A 23 -36.69 -22.06 -52.25
C PRO A 23 -37.22 -21.86 -50.83
N GLU A 24 -38.11 -22.75 -50.36
CA GLU A 24 -38.67 -22.69 -49.00
C GLU A 24 -37.65 -23.12 -47.93
N SER A 25 -36.64 -23.92 -48.30
CA SER A 25 -35.61 -24.42 -47.38
C SER A 25 -34.50 -23.39 -47.11
N ILE A 26 -34.43 -22.30 -47.88
CA ILE A 26 -33.36 -21.29 -47.82
C ILE A 26 -33.09 -20.77 -46.39
N PRO A 27 -34.08 -20.38 -45.56
CA PRO A 27 -33.81 -19.80 -44.24
C PRO A 27 -33.17 -20.80 -43.26
N LEU A 28 -33.56 -22.07 -43.35
CA LEU A 28 -32.98 -23.15 -42.54
C LEU A 28 -31.56 -23.46 -43.00
N VAL A 29 -31.35 -23.57 -44.33
CA VAL A 29 -30.03 -23.78 -44.92
C VAL A 29 -29.09 -22.63 -44.56
N GLN A 30 -29.55 -21.37 -44.60
CA GLN A 30 -28.75 -20.21 -44.22
C GLN A 30 -28.30 -20.27 -42.75
N LYS A 31 -29.19 -20.70 -41.84
CA LYS A 31 -28.85 -20.88 -40.43
C LYS A 31 -27.81 -21.99 -40.23
N LEU A 32 -28.02 -23.16 -40.85
CA LEU A 32 -27.06 -24.26 -40.81
C LEU A 32 -25.70 -23.88 -41.40
N LEU A 33 -25.65 -23.05 -42.45
CA LEU A 33 -24.40 -22.54 -43.04
C LEU A 33 -23.68 -21.55 -42.11
N LEU A 34 -24.42 -20.67 -41.42
CA LEU A 34 -23.86 -19.78 -40.40
C LEU A 34 -23.30 -20.57 -39.20
N ASP A 35 -24.05 -21.55 -38.70
CA ASP A 35 -23.63 -22.41 -37.58
C ASP A 35 -22.41 -23.28 -37.98
N LEU A 36 -22.38 -23.79 -39.23
CA LEU A 36 -21.23 -24.52 -39.78
C LEU A 36 -19.99 -23.62 -39.93
N ASN A 37 -20.15 -22.38 -40.41
CA ASN A 37 -19.06 -21.42 -40.50
C ASN A 37 -18.53 -21.01 -39.12
N GLN A 38 -19.43 -20.78 -38.15
CA GLN A 38 -19.04 -20.45 -36.78
C GLN A 38 -18.35 -21.61 -36.06
N THR A 39 -18.85 -22.85 -36.23
CA THR A 39 -18.19 -24.05 -35.67
C THR A 39 -16.86 -24.35 -36.36
N THR A 40 -16.74 -24.13 -37.67
CA THR A 40 -15.47 -24.27 -38.40
C THR A 40 -14.44 -23.23 -37.97
N ALA A 41 -14.84 -21.95 -37.82
CA ALA A 41 -13.96 -20.89 -37.30
C ALA A 41 -13.53 -21.15 -35.85
N ASN A 42 -14.44 -21.64 -35.00
CA ASN A 42 -14.11 -22.08 -33.65
C ASN A 42 -13.16 -23.28 -33.64
N LEU A 43 -13.36 -24.27 -34.52
CA LEU A 43 -12.47 -25.43 -34.66
C LEU A 43 -11.07 -24.98 -35.09
N GLN A 44 -10.95 -24.09 -36.07
CA GLN A 44 -9.66 -23.51 -36.49
C GLN A 44 -8.99 -22.74 -35.34
N LYS A 45 -9.76 -21.98 -34.55
CA LYS A 45 -9.25 -21.29 -33.34
C LYS A 45 -8.73 -22.28 -32.30
N TYR A 46 -9.48 -23.36 -32.00
CA TYR A 46 -9.04 -24.38 -31.05
C TYR A 46 -7.88 -25.24 -31.57
N MET A 47 -7.81 -25.52 -32.88
CA MET A 47 -6.65 -26.15 -33.50
C MET A 47 -5.40 -25.28 -33.35
N LYS A 48 -5.51 -23.96 -33.58
CA LYS A 48 -4.39 -23.03 -33.41
C LYS A 48 -3.93 -22.96 -31.94
N ILE A 49 -4.86 -22.88 -30.99
CA ILE A 49 -4.54 -22.91 -29.54
C ILE A 49 -3.89 -24.25 -29.16
N SER A 50 -4.40 -25.38 -29.67
CA SER A 50 -3.83 -26.71 -29.44
C SER A 50 -2.43 -26.85 -30.03
N GLN A 51 -2.19 -26.30 -31.23
CA GLN A 51 -0.86 -26.26 -31.84
C GLN A 51 0.11 -25.39 -31.03
N GLN A 52 -0.31 -24.20 -30.58
CA GLN A 52 0.51 -23.33 -29.74
C GLN A 52 0.84 -24.01 -28.40
N ALA A 53 -0.11 -24.70 -27.77
CA ALA A 53 0.15 -25.49 -26.56
C ALA A 53 1.10 -26.69 -26.81
N LEU A 54 1.10 -27.26 -28.03
CA LEU A 54 2.07 -28.28 -28.44
C LEU A 54 3.47 -27.70 -28.65
N GLU A 55 3.56 -26.51 -29.24
CA GLU A 55 4.81 -25.78 -29.46
C GLU A 55 5.42 -25.31 -28.12
N GLU A 56 4.60 -24.78 -27.22
CA GLU A 56 4.98 -24.48 -25.82
C GLU A 56 5.43 -25.74 -25.07
N LYS A 57 4.70 -26.86 -25.18
CA LYS A 57 5.12 -28.14 -24.60
C LYS A 57 6.50 -28.57 -25.14
N ASN A 58 6.72 -28.49 -26.44
CA ASN A 58 7.99 -28.88 -27.06
C ASN A 58 9.14 -27.96 -26.61
N LEU A 59 8.89 -26.65 -26.45
CA LEU A 59 9.86 -25.69 -25.90
C LEU A 59 10.17 -25.98 -24.42
N LEU A 60 9.16 -26.34 -23.62
CA LEU A 60 9.34 -26.73 -22.22
C LEU A 60 10.08 -28.07 -22.08
N GLU A 61 9.81 -29.05 -22.94
CA GLU A 61 10.55 -30.31 -22.98
C GLU A 61 12.01 -30.11 -23.41
N LEU A 62 12.27 -29.24 -24.38
CA LEU A 62 13.61 -28.84 -24.80
C LEU A 62 14.35 -28.07 -23.70
N GLY A 63 13.67 -27.18 -22.96
CA GLY A 63 14.20 -26.48 -21.80
C GLY A 63 14.44 -27.39 -20.58
N ALA A 64 13.71 -28.51 -20.48
CA ALA A 64 13.92 -29.53 -19.46
C ALA A 64 15.07 -30.50 -19.81
N GLU A 65 15.43 -30.64 -21.10
CA GLU A 65 16.45 -31.60 -21.55
C GLU A 65 17.84 -31.38 -20.92
N PRO A 66 18.38 -30.14 -20.77
CA PRO A 66 19.61 -29.89 -20.03
C PRO A 66 19.57 -30.47 -18.60
N TYR A 67 18.45 -30.29 -17.88
CA TYR A 67 18.27 -30.83 -16.53
C TYR A 67 18.16 -32.36 -16.51
N LYS A 68 17.61 -32.99 -17.56
CA LYS A 68 17.65 -34.46 -17.71
C LYS A 68 19.08 -34.94 -17.95
N CYS A 69 19.81 -34.28 -18.86
CA CYS A 69 21.21 -34.58 -19.15
C CYS A 69 22.10 -34.39 -17.92
N ASP A 70 21.89 -33.35 -17.13
CA ASP A 70 22.68 -33.07 -15.92
C ASP A 70 22.32 -34.02 -14.77
N ASN A 71 21.04 -34.36 -14.56
CA ASN A 71 20.67 -35.44 -13.65
C ASN A 71 21.26 -36.80 -14.11
N ALA A 72 21.34 -37.07 -15.41
CA ALA A 72 21.99 -38.27 -15.96
C ALA A 72 23.53 -38.23 -15.94
N LYS A 73 24.15 -37.05 -15.75
CA LYS A 73 25.57 -36.92 -15.39
C LYS A 73 25.73 -37.16 -13.89
N LEU A 74 24.97 -36.47 -13.05
CA LEU A 74 25.03 -36.59 -11.59
C LEU A 74 24.75 -38.03 -11.11
N LEU A 75 23.82 -38.77 -11.74
CA LEU A 75 23.59 -40.19 -11.44
C LEU A 75 24.77 -41.08 -11.84
N ARG A 76 25.47 -40.76 -12.94
CA ARG A 76 26.70 -41.47 -13.32
C ARG A 76 27.85 -41.12 -12.40
N GLU A 77 28.12 -39.83 -12.17
CA GLU A 77 29.13 -39.35 -11.22
C GLU A 77 28.89 -39.91 -9.81
N CYS A 78 27.64 -40.03 -9.34
CA CYS A 78 27.31 -40.72 -8.08
C CYS A 78 27.60 -42.22 -8.11
N ASN A 79 27.25 -42.92 -9.20
CA ASN A 79 27.49 -44.36 -9.33
C ASN A 79 28.99 -44.68 -9.48
N GLU A 80 29.73 -43.88 -10.22
CA GLU A 80 31.18 -43.95 -10.39
C GLU A 80 31.89 -43.64 -9.07
N LEU A 81 31.47 -42.61 -8.34
CA LEU A 81 31.99 -42.31 -7.00
C LEU A 81 31.66 -43.42 -6.00
N HIS A 82 30.49 -44.05 -6.10
CA HIS A 82 30.11 -45.20 -5.27
C HIS A 82 30.97 -46.44 -5.60
N GLN A 83 31.23 -46.73 -6.87
CA GLN A 83 32.13 -47.80 -7.29
C GLN A 83 33.59 -47.51 -6.88
N ALA A 84 34.06 -46.27 -7.02
CA ALA A 84 35.38 -45.86 -6.54
C ALA A 84 35.50 -45.98 -5.02
N PHE A 85 34.45 -45.65 -4.26
CA PHE A 85 34.39 -45.84 -2.81
C PHE A 85 34.41 -47.34 -2.42
N ILE A 86 33.67 -48.19 -3.13
CA ILE A 86 33.72 -49.66 -2.94
C ILE A 86 35.14 -50.17 -3.22
N HIS A 87 35.74 -49.81 -4.35
CA HIS A 87 37.08 -50.25 -4.72
C HIS A 87 38.16 -49.73 -3.74
N PHE A 88 38.07 -48.47 -3.28
CA PHE A 88 38.96 -47.95 -2.25
C PHE A 88 38.79 -48.69 -0.91
N LYS A 89 37.55 -49.02 -0.53
CA LYS A 89 37.24 -49.84 0.65
C LYS A 89 37.81 -51.25 0.51
N GLU A 90 37.66 -51.90 -0.63
CA GLU A 90 38.23 -53.23 -0.91
C GLU A 90 39.76 -53.22 -0.89
N GLN A 91 40.40 -52.18 -1.44
CA GLN A 91 41.85 -51.98 -1.36
C GLN A 91 42.30 -51.75 0.09
N HIS A 92 41.58 -50.93 0.85
CA HIS A 92 41.89 -50.70 2.27
C HIS A 92 41.69 -51.97 3.11
N GLU A 93 40.63 -52.74 2.88
CA GLU A 93 40.42 -54.05 3.51
C GLU A 93 41.47 -55.07 3.08
N LYS A 94 41.99 -55.01 1.84
CA LYS A 94 43.11 -55.83 1.38
C LYS A 94 44.39 -55.45 2.11
N VAL A 95 44.77 -54.16 2.15
CA VAL A 95 45.94 -53.68 2.91
C VAL A 95 45.81 -54.04 4.39
N GLN A 96 44.61 -53.92 4.99
CA GLN A 96 44.39 -54.33 6.37
C GLN A 96 44.52 -55.86 6.57
N ARG A 97 44.09 -56.69 5.61
CA ARG A 97 44.32 -58.14 5.63
C ARG A 97 45.81 -58.49 5.47
N ASP A 98 46.50 -57.85 4.54
CA ASP A 98 47.91 -58.07 4.25
C ASP A 98 48.78 -57.65 5.46
N LEU A 99 48.47 -56.52 6.11
CA LEU A 99 49.11 -56.08 7.36
C LEU A 99 48.83 -57.05 8.54
N ARG A 100 47.59 -57.55 8.69
CA ARG A 100 47.28 -58.60 9.69
C ARG A 100 48.07 -59.88 9.40
N HIS A 101 48.27 -60.24 8.13
CA HIS A 101 49.08 -61.39 7.73
C HIS A 101 50.58 -61.18 8.02
N GLN A 102 51.11 -59.97 7.79
CA GLN A 102 52.46 -59.60 8.18
C GLN A 102 52.65 -59.63 9.70
N ILE A 103 51.71 -59.11 10.47
CA ILE A 103 51.73 -59.19 11.95
C ILE A 103 51.74 -60.65 12.40
N SER A 104 50.87 -61.50 11.84
CA SER A 104 50.83 -62.94 12.14
C SER A 104 52.16 -63.65 11.80
N ASN A 105 52.74 -63.35 10.64
CA ASN A 105 54.05 -63.89 10.24
C ASN A 105 55.20 -63.40 11.14
N LEU A 106 55.19 -62.14 11.56
CA LEU A 106 56.17 -61.59 12.49
C LEU A 106 55.99 -62.17 13.90
N GLN A 107 54.77 -62.44 14.34
CA GLN A 107 54.47 -63.16 15.58
C GLN A 107 54.99 -64.61 15.51
N ALA A 108 54.72 -65.34 14.43
CA ALA A 108 55.25 -66.69 14.23
C ALA A 108 56.78 -66.72 14.12
N GLN A 109 57.42 -65.70 13.53
CA GLN A 109 58.87 -65.54 13.53
C GLN A 109 59.42 -65.23 14.93
N LEU A 110 58.73 -64.39 15.71
CA LEU A 110 59.07 -64.08 17.10
C LEU A 110 58.95 -65.33 17.99
N GLU A 111 57.91 -66.14 17.81
CA GLU A 111 57.72 -67.42 18.51
C GLU A 111 58.81 -68.43 18.14
N ASN A 112 59.12 -68.60 16.86
CA ASN A 112 60.22 -69.45 16.40
C ASN A 112 61.58 -68.96 16.93
N CYS A 113 61.83 -67.65 16.94
CA CYS A 113 63.07 -67.08 17.47
C CYS A 113 63.16 -67.22 19.00
N ASN A 114 62.04 -67.11 19.72
CA ASN A 114 61.97 -67.42 21.15
C ASN A 114 62.15 -68.92 21.42
N PHE A 115 61.66 -69.81 20.55
CA PHE A 115 61.89 -71.26 20.65
C PHE A 115 63.37 -71.62 20.41
N GLU A 116 64.00 -71.05 19.37
CA GLU A 116 65.44 -71.16 19.13
C GLU A 116 66.26 -70.59 20.29
N LYS A 117 65.85 -69.44 20.86
CA LYS A 117 66.45 -68.86 22.07
C LYS A 117 66.32 -69.77 23.29
N LEU A 118 65.16 -70.39 23.52
CA LEU A 118 64.96 -71.37 24.61
C LEU A 118 65.79 -72.64 24.39
N LYS A 119 65.90 -73.12 23.16
CA LYS A 119 66.75 -74.25 22.74
C LYS A 119 68.24 -73.94 22.92
N LEU A 120 68.67 -72.70 22.63
CA LEU A 120 70.01 -72.19 22.91
C LEU A 120 70.28 -72.06 24.42
N ILE A 121 69.34 -71.52 25.20
CA ILE A 121 69.44 -71.44 26.67
C ILE A 121 69.56 -72.84 27.28
N ASN A 122 68.71 -73.79 26.86
CA ASN A 122 68.81 -75.19 27.29
C ASN A 122 70.14 -75.83 26.87
N SER A 123 70.67 -75.49 25.70
CA SER A 123 71.99 -75.95 25.25
C SER A 123 73.11 -75.36 26.10
N ILE A 124 73.06 -74.06 26.43
CA ILE A 124 74.02 -73.38 27.32
C ILE A 124 73.97 -74.00 28.72
N GLN A 125 72.79 -74.17 29.31
CA GLN A 125 72.63 -74.85 30.60
C GLN A 125 73.15 -76.29 30.57
N ASN A 126 73.05 -76.99 29.45
CA ASN A 126 73.63 -78.33 29.29
C ASN A 126 75.17 -78.27 29.15
N TYR A 127 75.73 -77.28 28.45
CA TYR A 127 77.18 -77.04 28.42
C TYR A 127 77.75 -76.60 29.77
N GLU A 128 76.97 -75.88 30.59
CA GLU A 128 77.33 -75.55 31.98
C GLU A 128 77.30 -76.81 32.86
N LYS A 129 76.26 -77.64 32.75
CA LYS A 129 76.18 -78.96 33.42
C LYS A 129 77.30 -79.92 32.97
N GLU A 130 77.75 -79.83 31.72
CA GLU A 130 78.92 -80.56 31.19
C GLU A 130 80.25 -80.01 31.75
N LYS A 131 80.44 -78.69 31.77
CA LYS A 131 81.64 -78.05 32.35
C LYS A 131 81.79 -78.37 33.84
N VAL A 132 80.69 -78.33 34.60
CA VAL A 132 80.66 -78.74 36.02
C VAL A 132 80.99 -80.23 36.21
N LYS A 133 80.78 -81.09 35.19
CA LYS A 133 81.05 -82.54 35.25
C LYS A 133 82.42 -82.99 34.71
N LYS A 134 83.23 -82.09 34.13
CA LYS A 134 84.57 -82.43 33.57
C LYS A 134 85.72 -81.72 34.31
N GLY A 135 85.52 -81.46 35.62
CA GLY A 135 86.43 -80.70 36.48
C GLY A 135 87.42 -81.51 37.34
N THR A 136 87.65 -82.81 37.10
CA THR A 136 88.52 -83.64 37.96
C THR A 136 89.37 -84.66 37.18
N SER A 137 90.65 -84.81 37.61
CA SER A 137 91.54 -85.97 37.40
C SER A 137 92.26 -86.17 36.05
N LYS A 138 93.41 -85.49 35.94
CA LYS A 138 94.79 -86.04 35.78
C LYS A 138 95.20 -87.02 34.63
N THR A 139 96.40 -86.72 34.11
CA THR A 139 97.52 -87.61 33.68
C THR A 139 97.55 -88.33 32.31
N ALA A 140 98.43 -87.79 31.45
CA ALA A 140 99.61 -88.45 30.83
C ALA A 140 99.49 -89.31 29.54
N ASN A 141 100.63 -89.36 28.81
CA ASN A 141 100.96 -90.19 27.63
C ASN A 141 100.20 -89.90 26.32
N LYS A 142 100.71 -90.16 25.10
CA LYS A 142 102.08 -90.16 24.51
C LYS A 142 101.90 -90.51 23.02
N THR A 143 102.50 -89.76 22.07
CA THR A 143 102.64 -90.13 20.63
C THR A 143 101.33 -90.40 19.84
N LYS A 144 101.25 -90.42 18.49
CA LYS A 144 102.22 -90.22 17.38
C LYS A 144 101.48 -89.67 16.13
N THR A 145 102.26 -89.11 15.20
CA THR A 145 102.08 -88.95 13.73
C THR A 145 100.92 -89.66 13.00
N SER A 146 100.43 -89.24 11.81
CA SER A 146 100.56 -88.04 10.93
C SER A 146 99.83 -88.34 9.58
N ILE A 147 99.77 -87.40 8.61
CA ILE A 147 99.42 -87.61 7.16
C ILE A 147 97.89 -87.88 6.93
N THR A 148 97.12 -87.28 5.98
CA THR A 148 97.34 -86.36 4.84
C THR A 148 96.13 -85.42 4.58
N ARG A 149 96.38 -84.32 3.83
CA ARG A 149 95.70 -83.82 2.60
C ARG A 149 94.38 -84.50 2.13
N ASP A 150 93.46 -83.89 1.37
CA ASP A 150 93.09 -82.51 0.98
C ASP A 150 91.77 -82.63 0.14
N SER A 151 90.95 -81.60 -0.15
CA SER A 151 90.91 -80.21 0.32
C SER A 151 89.43 -79.85 0.66
N ILE A 152 88.67 -78.85 0.17
CA ILE A 152 88.87 -77.66 -0.69
C ILE A 152 88.18 -76.48 0.02
N GLN A 153 88.90 -75.81 0.93
CA GLN A 153 88.36 -74.75 1.79
C GLN A 153 89.41 -73.62 2.00
N THR A 154 90.16 -73.29 0.96
CA THR A 154 91.56 -72.82 1.09
C THR A 154 91.84 -71.33 0.84
N ASN A 155 90.84 -70.50 0.47
CA ASN A 155 91.03 -69.06 0.25
C ASN A 155 90.51 -68.15 1.38
N SER A 156 89.27 -68.32 1.86
CA SER A 156 88.70 -67.41 2.88
C SER A 156 89.41 -67.53 4.25
N ASN A 157 89.73 -68.75 4.68
CA ASN A 157 90.28 -69.03 6.00
C ASN A 157 91.78 -68.65 6.17
N LYS A 158 92.48 -68.29 5.10
CA LYS A 158 93.87 -67.77 5.19
C LYS A 158 93.88 -66.31 5.59
N LYS A 159 93.06 -65.48 4.93
CA LYS A 159 92.94 -64.04 5.17
C LYS A 159 92.60 -63.73 6.63
N ILE A 160 91.73 -64.54 7.24
CA ILE A 160 91.34 -64.40 8.66
C ILE A 160 92.53 -64.75 9.57
N LYS A 161 93.21 -65.87 9.36
CA LYS A 161 94.38 -66.27 10.19
C LYS A 161 95.57 -65.31 10.09
N ASP A 162 95.81 -64.71 8.93
CA ASP A 162 96.84 -63.68 8.76
C ASP A 162 96.49 -62.38 9.52
N LEU A 163 95.19 -62.06 9.67
CA LEU A 163 94.71 -60.94 10.47
C LEU A 163 94.74 -61.26 11.97
N GLU A 164 94.36 -62.47 12.38
CA GLU A 164 94.47 -62.95 13.77
C GLU A 164 95.93 -62.94 14.25
N LEU A 165 96.87 -63.45 13.44
CA LEU A 165 98.30 -63.41 13.74
C LEU A 165 98.87 -61.98 13.81
N LYS A 166 98.40 -61.06 12.96
CA LYS A 166 98.75 -59.64 13.07
C LYS A 166 98.18 -59.00 14.33
N HIS A 167 96.93 -59.30 14.68
CA HIS A 167 96.29 -58.72 15.88
C HIS A 167 96.90 -59.25 17.18
N LEU A 168 97.28 -60.53 17.21
CA LEU A 168 98.02 -61.11 18.34
C LEU A 168 99.39 -60.45 18.50
N LYS A 169 100.16 -60.34 17.41
CA LYS A 169 101.48 -59.70 17.45
C LYS A 169 101.40 -58.22 17.85
N LEU A 170 100.38 -57.49 17.38
CA LEU A 170 100.12 -56.11 17.81
C LEU A 170 99.69 -56.00 19.28
N MET A 171 99.12 -57.05 19.90
CA MET A 171 98.89 -57.10 21.34
C MET A 171 100.21 -57.32 22.10
N ASP A 172 101.04 -58.27 21.67
CA ASP A 172 102.35 -58.55 22.27
C ASP A 172 103.26 -57.31 22.23
N ASP A 173 103.33 -56.63 21.08
CA ASP A 173 104.08 -55.38 20.90
C ASP A 173 103.53 -54.25 21.82
N ASN A 174 102.21 -54.18 22.04
CA ASN A 174 101.59 -53.21 22.95
C ASN A 174 101.87 -53.52 24.43
N GLU A 175 101.89 -54.79 24.85
CA GLU A 175 102.24 -55.15 26.22
C GLU A 175 103.73 -54.91 26.50
N TYR A 176 104.60 -55.18 25.51
CA TYR A 176 106.01 -54.82 25.58
C TYR A 176 106.24 -53.31 25.73
N LEU A 177 105.51 -52.48 24.96
CA LEU A 177 105.58 -51.01 25.08
C LEU A 177 105.04 -50.51 26.42
N LYS A 178 103.91 -51.03 26.92
CA LYS A 178 103.41 -50.72 28.28
C LYS A 178 104.42 -51.11 29.37
N THR A 179 105.13 -52.21 29.17
CA THR A 179 106.18 -52.68 30.08
C THR A 179 107.43 -51.79 30.04
N GLN A 180 107.79 -51.21 28.89
CA GLN A 180 108.83 -50.17 28.84
C GLN A 180 108.40 -48.89 29.55
N ILE A 181 107.17 -48.41 29.32
CA ILE A 181 106.66 -47.17 29.92
C ILE A 181 106.71 -47.26 31.46
N LYS A 182 106.19 -48.34 32.06
CA LYS A 182 106.28 -48.55 33.52
C LYS A 182 107.71 -48.45 34.06
N ARG A 183 108.70 -49.06 33.39
CA ARG A 183 110.11 -48.97 33.81
C ARG A 183 110.67 -47.55 33.68
N ARG A 184 110.17 -46.73 32.74
CA ARG A 184 110.57 -45.31 32.62
C ARG A 184 109.91 -44.48 33.72
N ASP A 185 108.64 -44.71 34.04
CA ASP A 185 107.94 -44.03 35.13
C ASP A 185 108.55 -44.37 36.51
N GLU A 186 108.99 -45.62 36.70
CA GLU A 186 109.73 -46.07 37.88
C GLU A 186 111.10 -45.40 37.99
N GLU A 187 111.85 -45.27 36.88
CA GLU A 187 113.14 -44.55 36.88
C GLU A 187 112.96 -43.02 37.02
N ILE A 188 111.90 -42.42 36.48
CA ILE A 188 111.57 -41.01 36.71
C ILE A 188 111.28 -40.76 38.19
N LYS A 189 110.49 -41.62 38.84
CA LYS A 189 110.28 -41.57 40.30
C LYS A 189 111.57 -41.80 41.08
N ARG A 190 112.49 -42.66 40.60
CA ARG A 190 113.80 -42.86 41.22
C ARG A 190 114.67 -41.60 41.12
N LEU A 191 114.68 -40.94 39.96
CA LEU A 191 115.44 -39.71 39.72
C LEU A 191 114.88 -38.51 40.50
N GLN A 192 113.55 -38.38 40.60
CA GLN A 192 112.89 -37.39 41.48
C GLN A 192 113.21 -37.65 42.95
N SER A 193 113.14 -38.91 43.39
CA SER A 193 113.50 -39.32 44.75
C SER A 193 114.98 -39.04 45.09
N LEU A 194 115.88 -39.05 44.10
CA LEU A 194 117.29 -38.68 44.27
C LEU A 194 117.56 -37.17 44.31
N THR A 195 116.66 -36.31 43.81
CA THR A 195 116.87 -34.85 43.77
C THR A 195 116.21 -34.07 44.91
N GLU A 196 115.30 -34.69 45.69
CA GLU A 196 114.64 -34.05 46.84
C GLU A 196 115.44 -34.11 48.17
N LYS A 197 116.70 -34.60 48.19
CA LYS A 197 117.46 -34.83 49.44
C LYS A 197 118.91 -34.32 49.45
N GLY A 198 119.05 -33.00 49.58
CA GLY A 198 120.30 -32.32 50.02
C GLY A 198 120.55 -31.00 49.27
N ARG A 199 120.90 -29.87 49.91
CA ARG A 199 121.15 -29.55 51.33
C ARG A 199 120.28 -28.35 51.76
N SER A 200 120.08 -28.14 53.06
CA SER A 200 119.30 -27.01 53.59
C SER A 200 120.06 -25.68 53.64
N TYR A 201 119.31 -24.59 53.63
CA TYR A 201 119.74 -23.19 53.54
C TYR A 201 120.55 -22.69 54.76
N GLU A 202 120.30 -23.27 55.93
CA GLU A 202 120.72 -22.68 57.22
C GLU A 202 122.19 -22.90 57.60
N THR A 203 122.98 -23.61 56.79
CA THR A 203 124.43 -23.82 57.05
C THR A 203 125.30 -22.66 56.54
N ILE A 204 124.75 -21.72 55.75
CA ILE A 204 125.51 -20.62 55.14
C ILE A 204 125.27 -19.27 55.85
N SER A 205 124.12 -19.09 56.50
CA SER A 205 123.63 -17.78 56.94
C SER A 205 124.06 -17.37 58.37
N LYS A 206 125.32 -17.63 58.77
CA LYS A 206 125.80 -17.32 60.15
C LYS A 206 127.20 -16.72 60.28
N GLU A 207 127.71 -16.06 59.25
CA GLU A 207 128.77 -15.06 59.41
C GLU A 207 128.40 -13.70 58.78
N CYS A 208 128.58 -12.64 59.57
CA CYS A 208 128.44 -11.19 59.24
C CYS A 208 127.04 -10.52 59.29
N CYS A 209 127.05 -9.19 59.46
CA CYS A 209 125.98 -8.33 60.01
C CYS A 209 125.04 -7.70 58.92
N TYR A 210 124.03 -6.86 59.17
CA TYR A 210 124.03 -5.53 59.83
C TYR A 210 122.62 -5.03 60.28
N LYS A 211 122.59 -3.98 61.11
CA LYS A 211 121.40 -3.42 61.82
C LYS A 211 120.45 -2.55 60.96
N ASN A 212 120.10 -2.95 59.73
CA ASN A 212 119.33 -2.09 58.81
C ASN A 212 117.79 -2.36 58.80
N ILE A 213 117.31 -3.23 59.68
CA ILE A 213 115.98 -3.87 59.58
C ILE A 213 114.86 -3.04 60.24
N ASP A 214 115.13 -2.35 61.36
CA ASP A 214 114.08 -1.71 62.16
C ASP A 214 113.41 -0.53 61.43
N ILE A 215 114.17 0.19 60.59
CA ILE A 215 113.63 1.27 59.74
C ILE A 215 112.73 0.69 58.63
N GLN A 216 113.11 -0.45 58.03
CA GLN A 216 112.23 -1.17 57.11
C GLN A 216 110.93 -1.61 57.79
N MET A 217 110.99 -2.07 59.05
CA MET A 217 109.81 -2.52 59.78
C MET A 217 108.77 -1.40 59.98
N MET A 218 109.18 -0.15 60.26
CA MET A 218 108.23 0.96 60.34
C MET A 218 107.63 1.32 58.97
N SER A 219 108.44 1.34 57.90
CA SER A 219 107.95 1.56 56.54
C SER A 219 106.91 0.52 56.13
N LEU A 220 107.15 -0.76 56.46
CA LEU A 220 106.22 -1.86 56.22
C LEU A 220 104.92 -1.73 57.03
N GLN A 221 104.97 -1.20 58.25
CA GLN A 221 103.78 -1.03 59.09
C GLN A 221 102.85 0.07 58.56
N GLU A 222 103.42 1.18 58.09
CA GLU A 222 102.66 2.29 57.47
C GLU A 222 102.08 1.87 56.10
N GLU A 223 102.82 1.07 55.35
CA GLU A 223 102.35 0.38 54.14
C GLU A 223 101.20 -0.59 54.44
N ILE A 224 101.27 -1.39 55.51
CA ILE A 224 100.17 -2.25 55.96
C ILE A 224 98.90 -1.44 56.29
N THR A 225 99.02 -0.21 56.83
CA THR A 225 97.85 0.65 57.05
C THR A 225 97.28 1.22 55.75
N ARG A 226 98.13 1.63 54.81
CA ARG A 226 97.72 2.06 53.45
C ARG A 226 96.98 0.93 52.71
N LEU A 227 97.58 -0.25 52.64
CA LEU A 227 97.00 -1.46 52.03
C LEU A 227 95.67 -1.90 52.68
N LYS A 228 95.46 -1.61 53.97
CA LYS A 228 94.16 -1.84 54.65
C LYS A 228 93.08 -0.86 54.21
N GLY A 229 93.43 0.42 54.05
CA GLY A 229 92.52 1.44 53.51
C GLY A 229 92.11 1.11 52.08
N GLU A 230 93.10 0.87 51.21
CA GLU A 230 92.91 0.42 49.83
C GLU A 230 92.05 -0.86 49.76
N LYS A 231 92.29 -1.85 50.64
CA LYS A 231 91.44 -3.04 50.73
C LYS A 231 89.99 -2.70 51.06
N THR A 232 89.71 -1.78 51.99
CA THR A 232 88.33 -1.40 52.31
C THR A 232 87.64 -0.63 51.19
N GLU A 233 88.37 0.22 50.45
CA GLU A 233 87.83 0.93 49.30
C GLU A 233 87.54 -0.04 48.14
N MET A 234 88.49 -0.92 47.80
CA MET A 234 88.33 -1.98 46.81
C MET A 234 87.18 -2.94 47.16
N GLN A 235 86.95 -3.23 48.46
CA GLN A 235 85.82 -4.04 48.90
C GLN A 235 84.47 -3.32 48.69
N LEU A 236 84.41 -2.00 48.86
CA LEU A 236 83.20 -1.21 48.64
C LEU A 236 82.91 -1.04 47.15
N GLN A 237 83.95 -0.77 46.33
CA GLN A 237 83.86 -0.77 44.88
C GLN A 237 83.42 -2.14 44.33
N LEU A 238 83.93 -3.25 44.89
CA LEU A 238 83.48 -4.61 44.54
C LEU A 238 82.00 -4.83 44.87
N ASN A 239 81.52 -4.37 46.03
CA ASN A 239 80.12 -4.52 46.41
C ASN A 239 79.18 -3.72 45.49
N ASP A 240 79.55 -2.50 45.10
CA ASP A 240 78.80 -1.69 44.13
C ASP A 240 78.84 -2.28 42.71
N ALA A 241 79.99 -2.81 42.28
CA ALA A 241 80.09 -3.55 41.02
C ALA A 241 79.18 -4.80 41.00
N VAL A 242 79.12 -5.55 42.10
CA VAL A 242 78.21 -6.70 42.27
C VAL A 242 76.73 -6.27 42.28
N ALA A 243 76.39 -5.14 42.92
CA ALA A 243 75.03 -4.59 42.88
C ALA A 243 74.61 -4.22 41.45
N LYS A 244 75.49 -3.56 40.69
CA LYS A 244 75.31 -3.24 39.27
C LYS A 244 75.23 -4.50 38.40
N GLN A 245 76.02 -5.53 38.69
CA GLN A 245 75.95 -6.83 38.04
C GLN A 245 74.58 -7.51 38.29
N HIS A 246 74.05 -7.48 39.51
CA HIS A 246 72.72 -8.01 39.83
C HIS A 246 71.56 -7.20 39.22
N GLU A 247 71.74 -5.91 38.96
CA GLU A 247 70.76 -5.14 38.18
C GLU A 247 70.84 -5.49 36.69
N ALA A 248 72.04 -5.50 36.10
CA ALA A 248 72.27 -5.93 34.72
C ALA A 248 71.74 -7.35 34.46
N MET A 249 71.96 -8.28 35.41
CA MET A 249 71.43 -9.64 35.38
C MET A 249 69.89 -9.67 35.41
N ARG A 250 69.23 -8.84 36.23
CA ARG A 250 67.76 -8.75 36.24
C ARG A 250 67.20 -8.18 34.93
N ARG A 251 67.85 -7.15 34.37
CA ARG A 251 67.50 -6.60 33.05
C ARG A 251 67.70 -7.66 31.95
N ALA A 252 68.80 -8.41 31.99
CA ALA A 252 69.07 -9.52 31.07
C ALA A 252 68.05 -10.67 31.19
N LEU A 253 67.61 -11.01 32.40
CA LEU A 253 66.57 -12.02 32.61
C LEU A 253 65.19 -11.56 32.09
N HIS A 254 64.82 -10.30 32.29
CA HIS A 254 63.59 -9.76 31.70
C HIS A 254 63.64 -9.70 30.16
N LEU A 255 64.80 -9.37 29.58
CA LEU A 255 65.01 -9.43 28.14
C LEU A 255 65.00 -10.86 27.61
N ALA A 256 65.59 -11.82 28.34
CA ALA A 256 65.55 -13.24 27.97
C ALA A 256 64.12 -13.80 28.00
N GLU A 257 63.32 -13.48 29.03
CA GLU A 257 61.92 -13.91 29.12
C GLU A 257 61.05 -13.22 28.04
N ARG A 258 61.29 -11.93 27.73
CA ARG A 258 60.59 -11.27 26.62
C ARG A 258 61.02 -11.82 25.25
N ASN A 259 62.28 -12.19 25.08
CA ASN A 259 62.74 -12.89 23.87
C ASN A 259 62.10 -14.29 23.78
N ARG A 260 61.98 -15.03 24.90
CA ARG A 260 61.28 -16.32 24.95
C ARG A 260 59.80 -16.21 24.58
N GLN A 261 59.15 -15.10 24.95
CA GLN A 261 57.77 -14.78 24.55
C GLN A 261 57.70 -14.45 23.05
N LEU A 262 58.58 -13.60 22.53
CA LEU A 262 58.66 -13.29 21.09
C LEU A 262 59.01 -14.54 20.25
N GLU A 263 59.87 -15.42 20.74
CA GLU A 263 60.17 -16.72 20.15
C GLU A 263 58.99 -17.71 20.20
N GLN A 264 58.00 -17.47 21.04
CA GLN A 264 56.76 -18.26 21.09
C GLN A 264 55.72 -17.64 20.16
N GLU A 265 55.51 -16.32 20.21
CA GLU A 265 54.68 -15.55 19.28
C GLU A 265 55.09 -15.80 17.81
N LEU A 266 56.41 -15.84 17.52
CA LEU A 266 56.92 -16.19 16.19
C LEU A 266 56.60 -17.63 15.77
N LYS A 267 56.69 -18.61 16.69
CA LYS A 267 56.33 -20.00 16.39
C LYS A 267 54.82 -20.16 16.16
N GLU A 268 53.99 -19.46 16.93
CA GLU A 268 52.54 -19.43 16.75
C GLU A 268 52.17 -18.78 15.39
N VAL A 269 52.92 -17.75 14.96
CA VAL A 269 52.80 -17.17 13.60
C VAL A 269 53.28 -18.13 12.50
N ASP A 270 54.42 -18.82 12.70
CA ASP A 270 54.94 -19.82 11.74
C ASP A 270 53.97 -21.02 11.60
N GLU A 271 53.38 -21.50 12.70
CA GLU A 271 52.38 -22.56 12.70
C GLU A 271 51.08 -22.13 11.98
N VAL A 272 50.62 -20.90 12.18
CA VAL A 272 49.48 -20.34 11.42
C VAL A 272 49.83 -20.15 9.94
N ALA A 273 51.04 -19.70 9.61
CA ALA A 273 51.50 -19.57 8.23
C ALA A 273 51.53 -20.94 7.52
N LEU A 274 52.10 -21.97 8.17
CA LEU A 274 52.10 -23.35 7.66
C LEU A 274 50.69 -23.94 7.53
N ALA A 275 49.77 -23.61 8.44
CA ALA A 275 48.37 -24.03 8.34
C ALA A 275 47.65 -23.37 7.14
N VAL A 276 47.85 -22.07 6.93
CA VAL A 276 47.30 -21.33 5.78
C VAL A 276 47.93 -21.78 4.47
N GLU A 277 49.24 -22.07 4.44
CA GLU A 277 49.89 -22.69 3.29
C GLU A 277 49.35 -24.09 3.02
N ALA A 278 49.08 -24.90 4.04
CA ALA A 278 48.47 -26.22 3.86
C ALA A 278 47.03 -26.12 3.32
N GLU A 279 46.22 -25.17 3.80
CA GLU A 279 44.86 -24.91 3.28
C GLU A 279 44.89 -24.37 1.84
N CYS A 280 45.83 -23.46 1.54
CA CYS A 280 46.07 -22.97 0.18
C CYS A 280 46.52 -24.09 -0.75
N ASN A 281 47.46 -24.94 -0.33
CA ASN A 281 47.90 -26.11 -1.12
C ASN A 281 46.77 -27.13 -1.30
N ASN A 282 45.91 -27.36 -0.31
CA ASN A 282 44.75 -28.24 -0.44
C ASN A 282 43.68 -27.68 -1.39
N THR A 283 43.42 -26.37 -1.36
CA THR A 283 42.47 -25.72 -2.28
C THR A 283 43.02 -25.59 -3.70
N VAL A 284 44.32 -25.30 -3.87
CA VAL A 284 45.03 -25.36 -5.16
C VAL A 284 45.03 -26.78 -5.71
N LYS A 285 45.32 -27.80 -4.89
CA LYS A 285 45.22 -29.21 -5.30
C LYS A 285 43.80 -29.58 -5.72
N GLY A 286 42.78 -29.24 -4.91
CA GLY A 286 41.38 -29.50 -5.25
C GLY A 286 40.93 -28.77 -6.52
N ASN A 287 41.50 -27.60 -6.83
CA ASN A 287 41.26 -26.91 -8.09
C ASN A 287 42.06 -27.51 -9.26
N SER A 288 43.29 -27.97 -9.03
CA SER A 288 44.08 -28.73 -10.02
C SER A 288 43.41 -30.06 -10.38
N GLU A 289 42.78 -30.75 -9.43
CA GLU A 289 41.99 -31.95 -9.68
C GLU A 289 40.70 -31.65 -10.46
N LYS A 290 40.04 -30.51 -10.21
CA LYS A 290 38.91 -30.05 -11.04
C LYS A 290 39.37 -29.71 -12.46
N VAL A 291 40.49 -29.01 -12.61
CA VAL A 291 41.07 -28.67 -13.92
C VAL A 291 41.47 -29.94 -14.67
N ALA A 292 42.09 -30.93 -14.02
CA ALA A 292 42.37 -32.23 -14.62
C ALA A 292 41.09 -32.92 -15.13
N ARG A 293 40.06 -33.05 -14.28
CA ARG A 293 38.77 -33.65 -14.69
C ARG A 293 38.07 -32.89 -15.82
N LEU A 294 38.23 -31.56 -15.88
CA LEU A 294 37.73 -30.74 -16.99
C LEU A 294 38.55 -30.97 -18.26
N GLN A 295 39.87 -31.08 -18.15
CA GLN A 295 40.78 -31.41 -19.25
C GLN A 295 40.46 -32.80 -19.81
N ASP A 296 40.25 -33.80 -18.95
CA ASP A 296 39.87 -35.16 -19.31
C ASP A 296 38.51 -35.19 -20.03
N ARG A 297 37.50 -34.50 -19.50
CA ARG A 297 36.19 -34.36 -20.17
C ARG A 297 36.26 -33.60 -21.49
N ILE A 298 37.20 -32.66 -21.64
CA ILE A 298 37.49 -31.99 -22.93
C ILE A 298 38.16 -32.99 -23.89
N ASN A 299 39.10 -33.81 -23.43
CA ASN A 299 39.76 -34.86 -24.22
C ASN A 299 38.75 -35.93 -24.69
N GLU A 300 37.86 -36.40 -23.80
CA GLU A 300 36.74 -37.30 -24.15
C GLU A 300 35.82 -36.66 -25.20
N SER A 301 35.46 -35.38 -25.02
CA SER A 301 34.63 -34.65 -25.98
C SER A 301 35.33 -34.49 -27.33
N LEU A 302 36.64 -34.28 -27.36
CA LEU A 302 37.45 -34.21 -28.58
C LEU A 302 37.56 -35.58 -29.28
N ILE A 303 37.66 -36.68 -28.53
CA ILE A 303 37.62 -38.04 -29.10
C ILE A 303 36.25 -38.29 -29.76
N ILE A 304 35.15 -37.97 -29.07
CA ILE A 304 33.79 -38.11 -29.62
C ILE A 304 33.61 -37.23 -30.88
N ILE A 305 34.15 -36.00 -30.89
CA ILE A 305 34.15 -35.14 -32.08
C ILE A 305 34.94 -35.80 -33.23
N GLN A 306 36.13 -36.34 -32.97
CA GLN A 306 36.94 -37.02 -33.99
C GLN A 306 36.25 -38.29 -34.52
N GLU A 307 35.58 -39.07 -33.68
CA GLU A 307 34.77 -40.23 -34.11
C GLU A 307 33.61 -39.80 -35.01
N LEU A 308 32.88 -38.74 -34.65
CA LEU A 308 31.80 -38.17 -35.44
C LEU A 308 32.30 -37.51 -36.74
N GLU A 309 33.51 -36.94 -36.76
CA GLU A 309 34.17 -36.42 -37.97
C GLU A 309 34.57 -37.56 -38.91
N ILE A 310 35.11 -38.67 -38.37
CA ILE A 310 35.42 -39.90 -39.12
C ILE A 310 34.14 -40.55 -39.67
N GLU A 311 33.05 -40.57 -38.91
CA GLU A 311 31.75 -41.05 -39.41
C GLU A 311 31.20 -40.13 -40.49
N ASN A 312 31.25 -38.80 -40.31
CA ASN A 312 30.90 -37.84 -41.35
C ASN A 312 31.76 -37.97 -42.61
N ALA A 313 33.04 -38.30 -42.49
CA ALA A 313 33.93 -38.57 -43.63
C ALA A 313 33.50 -39.84 -44.38
N LYS A 314 33.21 -40.94 -43.66
CA LYS A 314 32.66 -42.18 -44.24
C LYS A 314 31.32 -41.93 -44.95
N LEU A 315 30.39 -41.19 -44.33
CA LEU A 315 29.09 -40.85 -44.91
C LEU A 315 29.21 -39.92 -46.13
N LYS A 316 30.21 -39.03 -46.16
CA LYS A 316 30.54 -38.23 -47.36
C LYS A 316 31.10 -39.11 -48.47
N GLN A 317 31.96 -40.08 -48.16
CA GLN A 317 32.50 -41.03 -49.14
C GLN A 317 31.39 -41.91 -49.74
N THR A 318 30.56 -42.57 -48.93
CA THR A 318 29.48 -43.42 -49.46
C THR A 318 28.45 -42.61 -50.26
N LYS A 319 28.20 -41.35 -49.89
CA LYS A 319 27.39 -40.42 -50.70
C LYS A 319 28.04 -40.14 -52.07
N LEU A 320 29.36 -39.95 -52.14
CA LEU A 320 30.07 -39.72 -53.40
C LEU A 320 30.07 -40.99 -54.27
N GLU A 321 30.29 -42.16 -53.69
CA GLU A 321 30.22 -43.46 -54.36
C GLU A 321 28.83 -43.69 -54.97
N LEU A 322 27.75 -43.54 -54.18
CA LEU A 322 26.37 -43.62 -54.66
C LEU A 322 26.04 -42.56 -55.73
N THR A 323 26.68 -41.39 -55.69
CA THR A 323 26.51 -40.35 -56.72
C THR A 323 27.21 -40.74 -58.02
N ALA A 324 28.38 -41.37 -57.95
CA ALA A 324 29.10 -41.90 -59.10
C ALA A 324 28.36 -43.08 -59.75
N ASP A 325 27.80 -44.00 -58.94
CA ASP A 325 26.96 -45.10 -59.42
C ASP A 325 25.71 -44.59 -60.15
N LEU A 326 25.03 -43.57 -59.60
CA LEU A 326 23.90 -42.92 -60.27
C LEU A 326 24.30 -42.30 -61.61
N GLN A 327 25.45 -41.61 -61.69
CA GLN A 327 25.97 -41.06 -62.94
C GLN A 327 26.34 -42.15 -63.96
N ALA A 328 26.90 -43.27 -63.52
CA ALA A 328 27.19 -44.42 -64.37
C ALA A 328 25.90 -45.03 -64.96
N ILE A 329 24.86 -45.20 -64.13
CA ILE A 329 23.54 -45.68 -64.54
C ILE A 329 22.87 -44.70 -65.52
N GLU A 330 23.00 -43.38 -65.31
CA GLU A 330 22.50 -42.37 -66.25
C GLU A 330 23.24 -42.38 -67.59
N LEU A 331 24.55 -42.64 -67.59
CA LEU A 331 25.37 -42.75 -68.79
C LEU A 331 25.09 -44.06 -69.55
N GLU A 332 24.90 -45.18 -68.87
CA GLU A 332 24.42 -46.44 -69.47
C GLU A 332 23.04 -46.25 -70.10
N LYS A 333 22.09 -45.65 -69.37
CA LYS A 333 20.75 -45.27 -69.84
C LYS A 333 20.79 -44.31 -71.04
N CYS A 334 21.80 -43.44 -71.13
CA CYS A 334 22.05 -42.60 -72.30
C CYS A 334 22.55 -43.42 -73.51
N ASN A 335 23.45 -44.38 -73.29
CA ASN A 335 23.98 -45.24 -74.35
C ASN A 335 22.94 -46.23 -74.88
N LEU A 336 22.18 -46.90 -74.00
CA LEU A 336 21.06 -47.77 -74.38
C LEU A 336 19.98 -47.03 -75.18
N ARG A 337 19.76 -45.73 -74.92
CA ARG A 337 18.89 -44.88 -75.76
C ARG A 337 19.50 -44.66 -77.15
N LYS A 338 20.79 -44.32 -77.25
CA LYS A 338 21.48 -44.16 -78.54
C LYS A 338 21.49 -45.45 -79.36
N GLU A 339 21.67 -46.60 -78.73
CA GLU A 339 21.62 -47.92 -79.40
C GLU A 339 20.20 -48.25 -79.86
N LEU A 340 19.18 -48.03 -79.02
CA LEU A 340 17.77 -48.18 -79.40
C LEU A 340 17.39 -47.27 -80.59
N ASP A 341 17.93 -46.05 -80.66
CA ASP A 341 17.66 -45.13 -81.76
C ASP A 341 18.46 -45.45 -83.03
N LYS A 342 19.67 -46.04 -82.91
CA LYS A 342 20.37 -46.68 -84.05
C LYS A 342 19.55 -47.85 -84.60
N GLU A 343 19.14 -48.79 -83.76
CA GLU A 343 18.32 -49.95 -84.16
C GLU A 343 17.00 -49.55 -84.83
N LYS A 344 16.34 -48.47 -84.36
CA LYS A 344 15.17 -47.89 -85.06
C LYS A 344 15.55 -47.35 -86.44
N ASN A 345 16.66 -46.62 -86.55
CA ASN A 345 17.11 -46.04 -87.81
C ASN A 345 17.55 -47.12 -88.80
N ASP A 346 18.26 -48.14 -88.35
CA ASP A 346 18.71 -49.25 -89.21
C ASP A 346 17.55 -50.17 -89.58
N LYS A 347 16.57 -50.38 -88.70
CA LYS A 347 15.28 -50.98 -89.09
C LYS A 347 14.57 -50.15 -90.16
N LYS A 348 14.60 -48.81 -90.08
CA LYS A 348 14.05 -47.93 -91.12
C LYS A 348 14.84 -48.08 -92.42
N ASN A 349 16.16 -47.98 -92.39
CA ASN A 349 17.06 -48.16 -93.54
C ASN A 349 16.85 -49.53 -94.23
N LEU A 350 16.67 -50.59 -93.45
CA LEU A 350 16.35 -51.93 -93.95
C LEU A 350 14.95 -52.00 -94.55
N THR A 351 13.96 -51.32 -93.97
CA THR A 351 12.61 -51.23 -94.54
C THR A 351 12.62 -50.47 -95.87
N ASP A 352 13.28 -49.30 -95.91
CA ASP A 352 13.44 -48.48 -97.13
C ASP A 352 14.25 -49.24 -98.20
N ARG A 353 15.26 -50.04 -97.80
CA ARG A 353 16.02 -50.89 -98.71
C ARG A 353 15.22 -52.10 -99.21
N ILE A 354 14.41 -52.74 -98.38
CA ILE A 354 13.45 -53.77 -98.81
C ILE A 354 12.49 -53.18 -99.83
N ASN A 355 11.89 -52.01 -99.55
CA ASN A 355 11.03 -51.30 -100.50
C ASN A 355 11.76 -51.02 -101.84
N SER A 356 13.03 -50.59 -101.79
CA SER A 356 13.83 -50.38 -103.00
C SER A 356 14.11 -51.67 -103.77
N PHE A 357 14.35 -52.79 -103.09
CA PHE A 357 14.51 -54.09 -103.72
C PHE A 357 13.20 -54.60 -104.31
N THR A 358 12.05 -54.35 -103.69
CA THR A 358 10.73 -54.67 -104.29
C THR A 358 10.45 -53.85 -105.55
N VAL A 359 10.91 -52.59 -105.64
CA VAL A 359 10.84 -51.81 -106.89
C VAL A 359 11.76 -52.43 -107.95
N ILE A 360 13.03 -52.69 -107.62
CA ILE A 360 14.01 -53.29 -108.54
C ILE A 360 13.57 -54.69 -109.00
N GLU A 361 12.93 -55.49 -108.13
CA GLU A 361 12.36 -56.79 -108.44
C GLU A 361 11.21 -56.67 -109.44
N ASN A 362 10.32 -55.69 -109.29
CA ASN A 362 9.28 -55.40 -110.29
C ASN A 362 9.88 -54.96 -111.63
N ASP A 363 10.87 -54.06 -111.63
CA ASP A 363 11.54 -53.58 -112.84
C ASP A 363 12.31 -54.70 -113.57
N LEU A 364 13.02 -55.55 -112.82
CA LEU A 364 13.71 -56.72 -113.36
C LEU A 364 12.73 -57.78 -113.88
N ASN A 365 11.59 -57.98 -113.21
CA ASN A 365 10.55 -58.87 -113.73
C ASN A 365 9.99 -58.33 -115.07
N LEU A 366 9.75 -57.02 -115.20
CA LEU A 366 9.34 -56.39 -116.47
C LEU A 366 10.40 -56.53 -117.58
N GLU A 367 11.68 -56.41 -117.26
CA GLU A 367 12.76 -56.58 -118.25
C GLU A 367 13.06 -58.06 -118.56
N ILE A 368 12.87 -58.99 -117.61
CA ILE A 368 12.85 -60.45 -117.89
C ILE A 368 11.71 -60.77 -118.87
N ASP A 369 10.54 -60.17 -118.66
CA ASP A 369 9.38 -60.31 -119.54
C ASP A 369 9.64 -59.72 -120.94
N ARG A 370 10.54 -58.73 -121.06
CA ARG A 370 11.00 -58.15 -122.33
C ARG A 370 12.08 -59.00 -123.00
N LEU A 371 13.10 -59.42 -122.25
CA LEU A 371 14.21 -60.24 -122.74
C LEU A 371 13.73 -61.63 -123.15
N THR A 372 12.73 -62.21 -122.47
CA THR A 372 12.11 -63.48 -122.88
C THR A 372 11.47 -63.35 -124.27
N LYS A 373 10.76 -62.23 -124.53
CA LYS A 373 10.20 -61.90 -125.86
C LYS A 373 11.30 -61.66 -126.91
N LEU A 374 12.45 -61.11 -126.52
CA LEU A 374 13.58 -60.83 -127.42
C LEU A 374 14.44 -62.07 -127.73
N VAL A 375 14.70 -62.94 -126.75
CA VAL A 375 15.38 -64.23 -126.94
C VAL A 375 14.54 -65.18 -127.79
N ALA A 376 13.21 -65.16 -127.64
CA ALA A 376 12.29 -65.87 -128.54
C ALA A 376 12.42 -65.42 -130.02
N ASN A 377 12.82 -64.17 -130.25
CA ASN A 377 13.12 -63.66 -131.60
C ASN A 377 14.57 -63.98 -132.04
N GLN A 378 15.57 -63.88 -131.16
CA GLN A 378 16.97 -64.19 -131.49
C GLN A 378 17.23 -65.69 -131.72
N ARG A 379 16.51 -66.59 -131.04
CA ARG A 379 16.58 -68.04 -131.32
C ARG A 379 16.12 -68.41 -132.74
N LYS A 380 15.31 -67.57 -133.40
CA LYS A 380 14.99 -67.72 -134.82
C LYS A 380 16.15 -67.34 -135.77
N ARG A 381 17.20 -66.68 -135.26
CA ARG A 381 18.30 -66.11 -136.06
C ARG A 381 19.62 -66.87 -135.94
N ILE A 382 19.97 -67.40 -134.76
CA ILE A 382 21.26 -68.12 -134.58
C ILE A 382 21.31 -69.42 -135.39
N LEU A 383 20.14 -70.05 -135.63
CA LEU A 383 19.95 -71.19 -136.55
C LEU A 383 20.42 -70.92 -138.00
N GLU A 384 20.73 -69.68 -138.36
CA GLU A 384 21.19 -69.30 -139.70
C GLU A 384 22.73 -69.20 -139.85
N LEU A 385 23.53 -69.30 -138.77
CA LEU A 385 24.93 -68.79 -138.77
C LEU A 385 26.07 -69.71 -138.27
N GLU A 386 25.83 -70.80 -137.55
CA GLU A 386 26.89 -71.60 -136.88
C GLU A 386 27.74 -72.51 -137.81
N SER A 387 27.83 -72.20 -139.11
CA SER A 387 28.21 -73.16 -140.15
C SER A 387 29.65 -73.10 -140.67
N LEU A 388 30.52 -72.19 -140.18
CA LEU A 388 31.52 -71.60 -141.09
C LEU A 388 32.99 -71.38 -140.70
N ASN A 389 33.52 -71.56 -139.46
CA ASN A 389 34.88 -71.04 -139.20
C ASN A 389 35.87 -71.76 -138.23
N SER A 390 37.14 -71.66 -138.65
CA SER A 390 38.39 -71.52 -137.90
C SER A 390 38.90 -72.66 -137.00
N ASP A 391 39.65 -73.56 -137.62
CA ASP A 391 40.63 -74.44 -136.99
C ASP A 391 42.06 -74.06 -137.44
N GLU A 392 42.70 -73.05 -136.82
CA GLU A 392 44.07 -72.67 -137.18
C GLU A 392 44.94 -72.11 -136.01
N LYS A 393 45.63 -73.05 -135.35
CA LYS A 393 47.10 -73.16 -135.12
C LYS A 393 47.88 -71.90 -134.68
N SER A 394 48.59 -71.84 -133.54
CA SER A 394 49.59 -72.75 -132.94
C SER A 394 50.98 -72.78 -133.62
N ARG A 395 52.00 -72.11 -133.05
CA ARG A 395 53.43 -72.51 -133.15
C ARG A 395 54.42 -71.76 -132.22
N ALA A 396 54.59 -72.26 -130.99
CA ALA A 396 55.84 -72.21 -130.21
C ALA A 396 55.71 -73.26 -129.08
N TYR A 397 56.55 -74.29 -129.05
CA TYR A 397 56.16 -75.57 -128.40
C TYR A 397 57.33 -76.47 -127.97
N LEU A 398 57.11 -77.22 -126.89
CA LEU A 398 57.81 -78.46 -126.44
C LEU A 398 59.21 -78.25 -125.81
N SER A 399 59.74 -79.12 -124.94
CA SER A 399 59.27 -80.42 -124.39
C SER A 399 59.98 -80.72 -123.05
N ASN A 400 59.56 -81.61 -122.15
CA ASN A 400 58.25 -82.06 -121.64
C ASN A 400 58.51 -83.10 -120.52
N SER A 401 57.72 -83.13 -119.43
CA SER A 401 57.49 -84.38 -118.65
C SER A 401 56.21 -84.30 -117.82
N ASN A 402 55.38 -85.35 -117.92
CA ASN A 402 54.17 -85.57 -117.11
C ASN A 402 54.58 -86.25 -115.76
N ARG A 403 53.71 -86.60 -114.80
CA ARG A 403 52.31 -87.01 -114.91
C ARG A 403 51.58 -87.06 -113.54
N GLU A 404 50.34 -86.56 -113.53
CA GLU A 404 49.13 -86.99 -112.76
C GLU A 404 49.20 -87.52 -111.30
N ASN A 405 48.29 -86.96 -110.48
CA ASN A 405 47.29 -87.65 -109.65
C ASN A 405 47.50 -88.03 -108.15
N VAL A 406 46.60 -87.43 -107.34
CA VAL A 406 45.62 -88.09 -106.44
C VAL A 406 46.01 -88.46 -104.98
N GLU A 407 45.60 -87.55 -104.10
CA GLU A 407 44.76 -87.75 -102.89
C GLU A 407 45.17 -88.68 -101.71
N SER A 408 45.43 -88.00 -100.57
CA SER A 408 44.61 -88.12 -99.35
C SER A 408 44.49 -89.47 -98.61
N LEU A 409 45.62 -90.09 -98.28
CA LEU A 409 45.78 -91.11 -97.23
C LEU A 409 47.04 -90.77 -96.38
N GLN A 410 47.30 -91.28 -95.16
CA GLN A 410 46.75 -92.46 -94.47
C GLN A 410 46.85 -92.34 -92.92
N HIS A 411 46.10 -93.19 -92.19
CA HIS A 411 46.22 -93.72 -90.79
C HIS A 411 47.11 -93.02 -89.72
N MET A 412 46.71 -92.94 -88.44
CA MET A 412 46.19 -93.99 -87.54
C MET A 412 45.05 -93.48 -86.63
N VAL A 413 43.88 -94.09 -86.46
CA VAL A 413 43.46 -95.46 -86.02
C VAL A 413 42.86 -95.45 -84.59
N ASN A 414 41.52 -95.60 -84.59
CA ASN A 414 40.64 -96.28 -83.61
C ASN A 414 40.16 -95.64 -82.28
N THR A 415 38.86 -95.29 -82.32
CA THR A 415 37.78 -95.68 -81.36
C THR A 415 37.80 -95.19 -79.91
N GLY A 416 36.88 -94.28 -79.56
CA GLY A 416 36.73 -93.82 -78.15
C GLY A 416 35.51 -92.95 -77.78
N LYS A 417 34.36 -93.03 -78.49
CA LYS A 417 33.05 -92.41 -78.15
C LYS A 417 33.01 -90.91 -77.69
N SER A 418 32.53 -90.05 -78.60
CA SER A 418 31.65 -88.88 -78.35
C SER A 418 32.03 -87.75 -77.36
N GLY A 419 32.12 -86.51 -77.87
CA GLY A 419 31.57 -85.33 -77.15
C GLY A 419 32.45 -84.09 -76.97
N SER A 420 32.51 -83.21 -78.00
CA SER A 420 32.73 -81.74 -77.90
C SER A 420 33.85 -81.17 -77.00
N ILE A 421 35.01 -80.91 -77.62
CA ILE A 421 35.85 -79.69 -77.60
C ILE A 421 36.14 -78.98 -76.25
N GLN A 422 37.44 -78.71 -76.02
CA GLN A 422 37.96 -77.84 -74.96
C GLN A 422 39.02 -76.86 -75.54
N LYS A 423 39.39 -75.84 -74.75
CA LYS A 423 40.44 -74.80 -74.97
C LYS A 423 40.09 -73.64 -75.90
N VAL A 424 40.53 -72.39 -75.67
CA VAL A 424 41.02 -71.59 -74.51
C VAL A 424 40.83 -70.13 -75.00
N SER A 425 40.36 -69.10 -74.28
CA SER A 425 40.44 -68.72 -72.85
C SER A 425 39.30 -67.76 -72.46
N SER A 426 38.84 -67.81 -71.21
CA SER A 426 38.23 -66.66 -70.50
C SER A 426 38.03 -66.98 -69.01
N THR A 427 38.12 -65.96 -68.16
CA THR A 427 38.04 -66.09 -66.69
C THR A 427 36.60 -66.29 -66.21
N ARG A 428 36.41 -67.13 -65.18
CA ARG A 428 35.10 -67.50 -64.63
C ARG A 428 34.75 -66.69 -63.37
N GLY A 429 33.48 -66.45 -63.07
CA GLY A 429 32.33 -66.84 -63.91
C GLY A 429 30.97 -66.36 -63.43
N SER A 430 30.05 -66.24 -64.39
CA SER A 430 28.69 -65.73 -64.23
C SER A 430 27.73 -66.39 -65.23
N SER A 431 26.50 -66.68 -64.78
CA SER A 431 25.25 -66.83 -65.56
C SER A 431 25.19 -67.71 -66.84
N SER A 432 24.36 -68.77 -66.80
CA SER A 432 23.38 -69.18 -67.84
C SER A 432 22.60 -70.41 -67.33
N SER A 433 21.44 -70.84 -67.85
CA SER A 433 20.87 -70.70 -69.20
C SER A 433 19.33 -70.51 -69.22
N LYS A 434 18.74 -70.42 -70.42
CA LYS A 434 17.33 -70.03 -70.67
C LYS A 434 16.42 -71.23 -70.98
N VAL A 435 15.17 -71.16 -70.54
CA VAL A 435 14.02 -71.82 -71.19
C VAL A 435 12.85 -70.82 -71.29
N LYS A 436 12.10 -70.87 -72.39
CA LYS A 436 10.83 -70.15 -72.59
C LYS A 436 9.75 -71.17 -72.94
N THR A 437 8.79 -71.40 -72.04
CA THR A 437 7.47 -71.96 -72.44
C THR A 437 6.38 -71.59 -71.43
N SER A 438 5.38 -70.87 -71.96
CA SER A 438 3.94 -71.05 -71.73
C SER A 438 3.53 -72.16 -70.73
N HIS A 439 2.68 -71.89 -69.73
CA HIS A 439 1.28 -71.56 -70.05
C HIS A 439 0.49 -70.83 -68.96
N LYS A 440 -0.29 -69.83 -69.41
CA LYS A 440 -1.72 -69.60 -69.13
C LYS A 440 -2.28 -69.86 -67.71
N ASN A 441 -2.83 -68.77 -67.15
CA ASN A 441 -4.24 -68.64 -66.73
C ASN A 441 -4.69 -69.33 -65.42
N LEU A 442 -5.74 -68.89 -64.70
CA LEU A 442 -6.58 -67.67 -64.68
C LEU A 442 -7.58 -67.83 -63.50
N CYS A 443 -8.35 -66.76 -63.21
CA CYS A 443 -9.73 -66.84 -62.66
C CYS A 443 -9.91 -67.26 -61.19
N LYS A 444 -10.87 -66.69 -60.44
CA LYS A 444 -11.70 -65.50 -60.70
C LYS A 444 -12.25 -64.93 -59.38
N LYS A 445 -12.42 -63.60 -59.36
CA LYS A 445 -13.65 -62.83 -59.06
C LYS A 445 -14.80 -63.59 -58.34
N SER A 446 -15.58 -62.98 -57.44
CA SER A 446 -16.21 -61.67 -57.70
C SER A 446 -16.91 -61.02 -56.49
N LYS A 447 -16.75 -59.69 -56.36
CA LYS A 447 -17.79 -58.65 -56.18
C LYS A 447 -18.83 -58.72 -55.02
N ASN A 448 -18.85 -57.60 -54.27
CA ASN A 448 -20.03 -56.78 -53.90
C ASN A 448 -20.99 -57.36 -52.81
N LYS A 449 -21.87 -56.59 -52.12
CA LYS A 449 -22.36 -55.20 -52.30
C LYS A 449 -22.93 -54.60 -50.96
N THR A 450 -22.54 -53.37 -50.61
CA THR A 450 -23.32 -52.23 -50.00
C THR A 450 -24.33 -52.37 -48.82
N THR A 451 -24.56 -51.21 -48.14
CA THR A 451 -25.79 -50.76 -47.40
C THR A 451 -26.08 -51.41 -46.01
N THR A 452 -26.68 -50.76 -44.99
CA THR A 452 -27.38 -49.44 -44.90
C THR A 452 -27.35 -48.77 -43.49
N LYS A 453 -27.48 -47.43 -43.48
CA LYS A 453 -28.11 -46.47 -42.53
C LYS A 453 -28.77 -46.84 -41.16
N ASN A 454 -28.61 -45.89 -40.22
CA ASN A 454 -29.61 -45.18 -39.35
C ASN A 454 -29.97 -45.61 -37.88
N GLU A 455 -30.26 -44.56 -37.09
CA GLU A 455 -31.26 -44.38 -35.99
C GLU A 455 -31.06 -44.90 -34.53
N SER A 456 -30.62 -43.95 -33.67
CA SER A 456 -31.22 -43.47 -32.40
C SER A 456 -31.96 -44.36 -31.37
N ALA A 457 -31.45 -44.27 -30.11
CA ALA A 457 -32.14 -44.01 -28.83
C ALA A 457 -33.12 -45.02 -28.17
N THR A 458 -32.74 -45.54 -26.99
CA THR A 458 -33.45 -45.59 -25.67
C THR A 458 -32.46 -46.19 -24.62
N VAL A 459 -32.23 -45.65 -23.41
CA VAL A 459 -32.97 -45.60 -22.12
C VAL A 459 -33.08 -46.97 -21.41
N GLU A 460 -32.92 -46.98 -20.07
CA GLU A 460 -33.08 -48.10 -19.09
C GLU A 460 -31.92 -49.15 -19.09
N GLU A 461 -31.48 -49.76 -17.97
CA GLU A 461 -31.77 -49.56 -16.54
C GLU A 461 -30.55 -49.94 -15.63
N GLU A 462 -30.72 -49.97 -14.31
CA GLU A 462 -29.65 -50.20 -13.32
C GLU A 462 -29.28 -51.68 -13.04
N THR A 463 -28.13 -51.88 -12.36
CA THR A 463 -27.89 -52.76 -11.17
C THR A 463 -26.77 -53.83 -11.22
N VAL A 464 -26.33 -54.21 -10.00
CA VAL A 464 -25.57 -55.41 -9.54
C VAL A 464 -24.10 -55.65 -9.99
N GLN A 465 -23.19 -55.20 -9.12
CA GLN A 465 -22.07 -55.93 -8.47
C GLN A 465 -21.12 -56.89 -9.23
N LYS A 466 -19.81 -56.60 -9.06
CA LYS A 466 -18.60 -57.46 -8.84
C LYS A 466 -18.78 -59.00 -8.73
N PRO A 467 -17.73 -59.84 -9.03
CA PRO A 467 -16.29 -59.52 -9.06
C PRO A 467 -15.48 -60.12 -10.24
N VAL A 468 -14.15 -59.89 -10.25
CA VAL A 468 -13.00 -60.79 -10.61
C VAL A 468 -11.80 -59.94 -11.10
N ASN A 469 -10.58 -60.43 -10.82
CA ASN A 469 -9.27 -59.83 -11.09
C ASN A 469 -8.24 -61.01 -11.06
N PRO A 470 -7.02 -60.97 -11.65
CA PRO A 470 -6.37 -59.93 -12.46
C PRO A 470 -5.83 -60.47 -13.82
N GLU A 471 -4.71 -59.91 -14.31
CA GLU A 471 -3.93 -60.25 -15.52
C GLU A 471 -4.61 -59.84 -16.85
N PHE A 472 -3.99 -59.12 -17.80
CA PHE A 472 -2.60 -58.66 -18.02
C PHE A 472 -2.59 -57.14 -18.30
N ILE A 473 -1.49 -56.41 -17.99
CA ILE A 473 -1.03 -55.29 -18.85
C ILE A 473 0.44 -54.92 -18.60
N THR A 474 1.07 -54.38 -19.65
CA THR A 474 2.51 -54.21 -19.82
C THR A 474 3.14 -53.09 -18.99
N LYS A 475 4.34 -53.39 -18.48
CA LYS A 475 5.28 -52.50 -17.78
C LYS A 475 5.56 -51.18 -18.54
N CYS A 476 5.41 -50.04 -17.85
CA CYS A 476 5.99 -48.75 -18.23
C CYS A 476 6.94 -48.29 -17.11
N CYS A 477 8.05 -47.63 -17.45
CA CYS A 477 9.13 -47.33 -16.49
C CYS A 477 9.25 -45.83 -16.21
N CYS A 478 8.96 -45.40 -14.98
CA CYS A 478 9.28 -44.05 -14.50
C CYS A 478 9.44 -44.01 -12.96
N GLU A 479 10.68 -44.10 -12.48
CA GLU A 479 10.98 -43.95 -11.04
C GLU A 479 11.24 -42.48 -10.67
N SER A 480 10.16 -41.70 -10.59
CA SER A 480 10.12 -40.50 -9.75
C SER A 480 8.74 -40.35 -9.11
N GLY A 481 8.66 -40.53 -7.79
CA GLY A 481 7.42 -40.83 -7.05
C GLY A 481 6.41 -39.70 -6.86
N ASN A 482 6.37 -38.70 -7.75
CA ASN A 482 5.48 -37.53 -7.61
C ASN A 482 4.22 -37.56 -8.49
N CYS A 483 4.18 -38.31 -9.61
CA CYS A 483 2.95 -38.43 -10.40
C CYS A 483 1.83 -39.14 -9.64
N ILE A 484 2.18 -40.16 -8.85
CA ILE A 484 1.23 -40.86 -7.96
C ILE A 484 0.79 -39.93 -6.83
N LYS A 485 1.68 -39.08 -6.29
CA LYS A 485 1.30 -38.08 -5.27
C LYS A 485 0.33 -37.06 -5.83
N ASN A 486 0.66 -36.32 -6.91
CA ASN A 486 -0.25 -35.30 -7.41
C ASN A 486 -1.59 -35.88 -7.90
N LEU A 487 -1.63 -37.08 -8.49
CA LEU A 487 -2.90 -37.72 -8.84
C LEU A 487 -3.67 -38.18 -7.60
N LYS A 488 -2.98 -38.71 -6.57
CA LYS A 488 -3.59 -39.06 -5.30
C LYS A 488 -4.08 -37.84 -4.53
N ASP A 489 -3.31 -36.76 -4.47
CA ASP A 489 -3.65 -35.52 -3.79
C ASP A 489 -4.80 -34.80 -4.53
N LEU A 490 -4.89 -34.91 -5.86
CA LEU A 490 -6.08 -34.48 -6.60
C LEU A 490 -7.29 -35.38 -6.32
N LEU A 491 -7.14 -36.71 -6.31
CA LEU A 491 -8.23 -37.65 -6.00
C LEU A 491 -8.69 -37.57 -4.54
N ASP A 492 -7.78 -37.36 -3.59
CA ASP A 492 -8.06 -37.19 -2.17
C ASP A 492 -8.66 -35.80 -1.93
N ARG A 493 -8.23 -34.74 -2.63
CA ARG A 493 -8.85 -33.40 -2.56
C ARG A 493 -10.20 -33.34 -3.27
N GLU A 494 -10.42 -34.10 -4.35
CA GLU A 494 -11.73 -34.24 -4.99
C GLU A 494 -12.65 -35.19 -4.21
N ALA A 495 -12.09 -36.16 -3.47
CA ALA A 495 -12.81 -36.94 -2.47
C ALA A 495 -13.11 -36.13 -1.20
N GLU A 496 -12.26 -35.18 -0.81
CA GLU A 496 -12.53 -34.20 0.24
C GLU A 496 -13.60 -33.21 -0.21
N LEU A 497 -13.51 -32.63 -1.40
CA LEU A 497 -14.60 -31.81 -1.96
C LEU A 497 -15.91 -32.61 -2.10
N ARG A 498 -15.89 -33.90 -2.46
CA ARG A 498 -17.10 -34.75 -2.41
C ARG A 498 -17.56 -35.04 -0.98
N LYS A 499 -16.67 -35.29 -0.02
CA LYS A 499 -17.03 -35.44 1.41
C LYS A 499 -17.56 -34.14 2.00
N GLU A 500 -17.08 -32.99 1.54
CA GLU A 500 -17.42 -31.66 2.02
C GLU A 500 -18.72 -31.16 1.41
N HIS A 501 -18.94 -31.38 0.11
CA HIS A 501 -20.25 -31.24 -0.53
C HIS A 501 -21.28 -32.23 0.05
N ALA A 502 -20.88 -33.47 0.37
CA ALA A 502 -21.77 -34.42 1.06
C ALA A 502 -22.04 -33.99 2.52
N ARG A 503 -21.07 -33.42 3.23
CA ARG A 503 -21.27 -32.81 4.56
C ARG A 503 -22.19 -31.60 4.49
N GLN A 504 -21.98 -30.70 3.54
CA GLN A 504 -22.85 -29.55 3.29
C GLN A 504 -24.26 -30.02 2.96
N SER A 505 -24.44 -30.97 2.03
CA SER A 505 -25.75 -31.55 1.72
C SER A 505 -26.40 -32.28 2.92
N ILE A 506 -25.62 -32.97 3.76
CA ILE A 506 -26.12 -33.57 5.01
C ILE A 506 -26.49 -32.49 6.05
N ASP A 507 -25.71 -31.40 6.16
CA ASP A 507 -25.98 -30.31 7.07
C ASP A 507 -27.10 -29.39 6.57
N ASP A 508 -27.33 -29.30 5.27
CA ASP A 508 -28.49 -28.67 4.64
C ASP A 508 -29.73 -29.53 4.85
N LEU A 509 -29.67 -30.84 4.63
CA LEU A 509 -30.74 -31.78 5.00
C LEU A 509 -30.99 -31.80 6.52
N ARG A 510 -29.98 -31.52 7.36
CA ARG A 510 -30.18 -31.30 8.81
C ARG A 510 -30.80 -29.95 9.10
N ARG A 511 -30.43 -28.86 8.41
CA ARG A 511 -31.10 -27.56 8.51
C ARG A 511 -32.56 -27.66 8.06
N GLU A 512 -32.84 -28.42 7.00
CA GLU A 512 -34.18 -28.64 6.48
C GLU A 512 -34.98 -29.55 7.41
N LYS A 513 -34.39 -30.64 7.93
CA LYS A 513 -34.99 -31.46 9.00
C LYS A 513 -35.25 -30.62 10.25
N ASP A 514 -34.31 -29.80 10.70
CA ASP A 514 -34.45 -28.94 11.87
C ASP A 514 -35.43 -27.78 11.61
N TYR A 515 -35.57 -27.34 10.36
CA TYR A 515 -36.61 -26.41 9.92
C TYR A 515 -37.98 -27.07 9.98
N TYR A 516 -38.18 -28.25 9.38
CA TYR A 516 -39.45 -28.99 9.48
C TYR A 516 -39.72 -29.49 10.91
N MET A 517 -38.72 -29.76 11.75
CA MET A 517 -38.90 -30.05 13.17
C MET A 517 -39.31 -28.80 13.94
N LYS A 518 -38.71 -27.63 13.65
CA LYS A 518 -39.13 -26.33 14.21
C LYS A 518 -40.50 -25.91 13.70
N GLU A 519 -40.88 -26.24 12.47
CA GLU A 519 -42.18 -25.94 11.91
C GLU A 519 -43.24 -26.93 12.41
N TYR A 520 -42.90 -28.21 12.57
CA TYR A 520 -43.73 -29.19 13.26
C TYR A 520 -43.93 -28.84 14.74
N HIS A 521 -42.89 -28.37 15.43
CA HIS A 521 -43.01 -27.84 16.79
C HIS A 521 -43.76 -26.52 16.83
N ARG A 522 -43.59 -25.61 15.86
CA ARG A 522 -44.38 -24.37 15.72
C ARG A 522 -45.84 -24.68 15.46
N ILE A 523 -46.17 -25.69 14.65
CA ILE A 523 -47.54 -26.15 14.40
C ILE A 523 -48.12 -26.82 15.64
N LEU A 524 -47.36 -27.68 16.33
CA LEU A 524 -47.77 -28.22 17.64
C LEU A 524 -47.97 -27.12 18.70
N GLU A 525 -47.14 -26.07 18.67
CA GLU A 525 -47.18 -24.97 19.62
C GLU A 525 -48.27 -23.94 19.26
N GLN A 526 -48.59 -23.76 17.98
CA GLN A 526 -49.79 -23.06 17.51
C GLN A 526 -51.04 -23.85 17.89
N MET A 527 -51.08 -25.18 17.70
CA MET A 527 -52.17 -26.05 18.15
C MET A 527 -52.34 -26.05 19.67
N ARG A 528 -51.24 -25.90 20.43
CA ARG A 528 -51.23 -25.78 21.90
C ARG A 528 -51.61 -24.38 22.40
N ASN A 529 -51.37 -23.35 21.59
CA ASN A 529 -51.63 -21.94 21.91
C ASN A 529 -52.83 -21.36 21.13
N VAL A 530 -53.68 -22.20 20.51
CA VAL A 530 -55.05 -21.80 20.17
C VAL A 530 -55.75 -21.43 21.48
N PRO A 531 -56.36 -20.23 21.61
CA PRO A 531 -57.00 -19.84 22.86
C PRO A 531 -58.16 -20.78 23.21
N ASN A 532 -57.94 -21.62 24.21
CA ASN A 532 -59.00 -22.39 24.87
C ASN A 532 -59.80 -21.43 25.76
N TYR A 533 -60.65 -20.60 25.14
CA TYR A 533 -61.54 -19.72 25.88
C TYR A 533 -62.58 -20.59 26.58
N GLU A 534 -62.59 -20.58 27.91
CA GLU A 534 -63.34 -21.52 28.73
C GLU A 534 -64.86 -21.32 28.59
N ILE A 535 -65.47 -21.98 27.61
CA ILE A 535 -66.90 -22.28 27.65
C ILE A 535 -67.09 -23.34 28.74
N SER A 536 -67.24 -22.86 29.97
CA SER A 536 -67.52 -23.65 31.18
C SER A 536 -68.51 -24.77 30.87
N GLU A 537 -68.22 -25.99 31.35
CA GLU A 537 -69.13 -27.13 31.18
C GLU A 537 -70.50 -26.88 31.84
N ASN A 538 -70.55 -26.02 32.87
CA ASN A 538 -71.81 -25.50 33.43
C ASN A 538 -72.62 -24.74 32.37
N GLY A 539 -71.99 -23.96 31.51
CA GLY A 539 -72.65 -23.24 30.42
C GLY A 539 -73.22 -24.17 29.35
N LEU A 540 -72.50 -25.24 28.98
CA LEU A 540 -72.99 -26.20 27.97
C LEU A 540 -74.04 -27.16 28.55
N ALA A 541 -73.98 -27.46 29.85
CA ALA A 541 -75.06 -28.12 30.57
C ALA A 541 -76.29 -27.20 30.70
N GLN A 542 -76.10 -25.92 31.06
CA GLN A 542 -77.18 -24.94 31.23
C GLN A 542 -77.85 -24.55 29.90
N LEU A 543 -77.11 -24.49 28.78
CA LEU A 543 -77.68 -24.36 27.44
C LEU A 543 -78.46 -25.61 27.01
N LYS A 544 -78.01 -26.82 27.35
CA LYS A 544 -78.81 -28.04 27.16
C LYS A 544 -80.07 -28.04 28.04
N LEU A 545 -79.98 -27.57 29.28
CA LEU A 545 -81.11 -27.43 30.19
C LEU A 545 -82.12 -26.39 29.66
N GLN A 546 -81.66 -25.19 29.27
CA GLN A 546 -82.49 -24.17 28.65
C GLN A 546 -83.08 -24.60 27.31
N LEU A 547 -82.35 -25.33 26.46
CA LEU A 547 -82.90 -25.88 25.22
C LEU A 547 -83.99 -26.93 25.54
N ASN A 548 -83.80 -27.75 26.57
CA ASN A 548 -84.80 -28.73 26.99
C ASN A 548 -86.01 -28.06 27.68
N GLU A 549 -85.82 -26.99 28.46
CA GLU A 549 -86.88 -26.16 29.02
C GLU A 549 -87.67 -25.42 27.93
N LYS A 550 -86.98 -24.90 26.90
CA LYS A 550 -87.62 -24.26 25.73
C LYS A 550 -88.35 -25.28 24.88
N ASN A 551 -87.80 -26.48 24.64
CA ASN A 551 -88.50 -27.56 23.95
C ASN A 551 -89.70 -28.08 24.77
N ASN A 552 -89.58 -28.16 26.10
CA ASN A 552 -90.70 -28.49 26.99
C ASN A 552 -91.66 -27.30 27.21
N ARG A 553 -91.30 -26.07 26.83
CA ARG A 553 -92.24 -24.93 26.75
C ARG A 553 -92.89 -24.86 25.37
N ILE A 554 -92.20 -25.25 24.30
CA ILE A 554 -92.77 -25.44 22.96
C ILE A 554 -93.82 -26.56 23.01
N LYS A 555 -93.49 -27.74 23.54
CA LYS A 555 -94.49 -28.81 23.76
C LYS A 555 -95.68 -28.34 24.59
N ARG A 556 -95.45 -27.63 25.71
CA ARG A 556 -96.57 -27.06 26.50
C ARG A 556 -97.34 -25.97 25.77
N LEU A 557 -96.73 -25.22 24.85
CA LEU A 557 -97.41 -24.23 24.00
C LEU A 557 -98.17 -24.90 22.84
N GLU A 558 -97.67 -26.03 22.32
CA GLU A 558 -98.35 -26.88 21.35
C GLU A 558 -99.56 -27.57 22.00
N GLU A 559 -99.42 -28.06 23.23
CA GLU A 559 -100.49 -28.58 24.09
C GLU A 559 -101.49 -27.48 24.47
N GLU A 560 -101.04 -26.28 24.90
CA GLU A 560 -101.90 -25.10 25.17
C GLU A 560 -102.65 -24.65 23.89
N LEU A 561 -102.01 -24.67 22.72
CA LEU A 561 -102.66 -24.35 21.43
C LEU A 561 -103.64 -25.45 21.00
N GLN A 562 -103.34 -26.72 21.24
CA GLN A 562 -104.26 -27.82 20.95
C GLN A 562 -105.47 -27.79 21.89
N TYR A 563 -105.29 -27.37 23.15
CA TYR A 563 -106.39 -27.11 24.09
C TYR A 563 -107.25 -25.91 23.64
N LEU A 564 -106.64 -24.76 23.35
CA LEU A 564 -107.35 -23.55 22.91
C LEU A 564 -108.06 -23.72 21.56
N ASN A 565 -107.51 -24.51 20.63
CA ASN A 565 -108.16 -24.83 19.37
C ASN A 565 -109.37 -25.76 19.55
N ASN A 566 -109.36 -26.62 20.58
CA ASN A 566 -110.51 -27.45 20.94
C ASN A 566 -111.58 -26.64 21.69
N GLU A 567 -111.21 -25.68 22.55
CA GLU A 567 -112.17 -24.76 23.20
C GLU A 567 -112.85 -23.80 22.22
N LYS A 568 -112.17 -23.37 21.15
CA LYS A 568 -112.72 -22.43 20.15
C LYS A 568 -113.83 -23.01 19.25
N SER A 569 -114.20 -24.28 19.44
CA SER A 569 -115.21 -24.99 18.64
C SER A 569 -116.61 -25.06 19.30
N SER A 570 -116.91 -24.20 20.28
CA SER A 570 -118.14 -24.28 21.08
C SER A 570 -118.76 -22.92 21.47
N LEU A 571 -119.98 -22.65 20.96
CA LEU A 571 -120.93 -21.60 21.39
C LEU A 571 -120.46 -20.13 21.16
N HIS A 572 -121.29 -19.09 21.07
CA HIS A 572 -122.76 -18.91 21.15
C HIS A 572 -123.13 -17.78 20.12
N VAL A 573 -124.23 -17.78 19.35
CA VAL A 573 -125.65 -17.53 19.69
C VAL A 573 -125.85 -16.24 20.54
N GLY A 574 -126.75 -15.32 20.13
CA GLY A 574 -126.86 -13.98 20.76
C GLY A 574 -128.14 -13.14 20.53
N ASP A 575 -128.84 -13.29 19.40
CA ASP A 575 -130.30 -13.03 19.22
C ASP A 575 -130.88 -11.58 19.33
N LEU A 576 -132.18 -11.45 19.00
CA LEU A 576 -133.17 -10.39 19.31
C LEU A 576 -133.07 -9.03 18.56
N HIS A 577 -134.17 -8.34 18.16
CA HIS A 577 -135.57 -8.66 17.77
C HIS A 577 -136.28 -7.31 17.37
N THR A 578 -137.47 -7.17 16.73
CA THR A 578 -138.30 -7.96 15.78
C THR A 578 -139.63 -7.20 15.48
N GLN A 579 -140.29 -7.46 14.32
CA GLN A 579 -141.68 -7.07 13.91
C GLN A 579 -141.96 -5.58 13.58
N VAL A 580 -142.89 -5.12 12.69
CA VAL A 580 -143.97 -5.62 11.78
C VAL A 580 -145.29 -4.83 12.05
N PRO A 581 -146.16 -4.53 11.04
CA PRO A 581 -146.94 -3.29 11.05
C PRO A 581 -148.49 -3.43 11.06
N CYS A 582 -149.16 -2.27 11.04
CA CYS A 582 -150.54 -2.01 10.58
C CYS A 582 -151.71 -2.35 11.53
N ASN A 583 -152.52 -1.35 11.93
CA ASN A 583 -153.86 -1.15 11.34
C ASN A 583 -154.49 0.24 11.61
N LYS A 584 -155.72 0.45 11.12
CA LYS A 584 -156.40 1.74 10.89
C LYS A 584 -157.48 2.12 11.93
N MET A 585 -157.76 3.43 11.95
CA MET A 585 -159.07 4.09 12.23
C MET A 585 -159.66 4.07 13.65
N SER A 586 -159.63 5.23 14.32
CA SER A 586 -160.85 5.83 14.91
C SER A 586 -160.71 7.34 15.18
N CYS A 587 -161.74 8.10 14.83
CA CYS A 587 -162.10 9.46 15.31
C CYS A 587 -161.01 10.54 15.50
N LYS A 588 -160.50 11.11 14.39
CA LYS A 588 -160.64 12.54 13.98
C LYS A 588 -160.57 13.69 15.00
N SER A 589 -159.92 13.51 16.14
CA SER A 589 -159.51 14.61 17.03
C SER A 589 -158.11 14.46 17.61
N ARG A 590 -157.44 13.32 17.36
CA ARG A 590 -156.05 13.06 17.80
C ARG A 590 -155.01 13.07 16.68
N ASP A 591 -155.45 13.14 15.43
CA ASP A 591 -154.58 13.06 14.24
C ASP A 591 -153.52 14.19 14.19
N ARG A 592 -153.85 15.39 14.70
CA ARG A 592 -152.95 16.56 14.70
C ARG A 592 -151.74 16.43 15.63
N GLU A 593 -151.80 15.63 16.69
CA GLU A 593 -150.65 15.41 17.58
C GLU A 593 -149.69 14.36 17.03
N LEU A 594 -150.23 13.27 16.46
CA LEU A 594 -149.45 12.17 15.91
C LEU A 594 -148.63 12.60 14.68
N GLU A 595 -149.17 13.49 13.85
CA GLU A 595 -148.45 14.03 12.68
C GLU A 595 -147.25 14.92 13.05
N ILE A 596 -147.27 15.56 14.23
CA ILE A 596 -146.12 16.32 14.75
C ILE A 596 -145.04 15.35 15.24
N LYS A 597 -145.40 14.35 16.06
CA LYS A 597 -144.43 13.42 16.63
C LYS A 597 -143.77 12.47 15.62
N THR A 598 -144.47 12.14 14.53
CA THR A 598 -143.86 11.40 13.42
C THR A 598 -142.86 12.24 12.62
N LYS A 599 -143.08 13.55 12.47
CA LYS A 599 -142.10 14.46 11.84
C LYS A 599 -140.85 14.67 12.69
N GLU A 600 -141.00 14.76 14.02
CA GLU A 600 -139.86 14.78 14.95
C GLU A 600 -139.04 13.48 14.88
N LEU A 601 -139.69 12.31 14.86
CA LEU A 601 -139.00 11.01 14.76
C LEU A 601 -138.20 10.88 13.46
N ASN A 602 -138.81 11.22 12.32
CA ASN A 602 -138.13 11.19 11.02
C ASN A 602 -136.94 12.17 10.97
N HIS A 603 -137.02 13.30 11.67
CA HIS A 603 -135.91 14.26 11.77
C HIS A 603 -134.74 13.69 12.57
N LEU A 604 -135.01 13.08 13.73
CA LEU A 604 -133.99 12.42 14.57
C LEU A 604 -133.36 11.21 13.88
N GLU A 605 -134.14 10.45 13.10
CA GLU A 605 -133.60 9.34 12.29
C GLU A 605 -132.70 9.85 11.15
N ALA A 606 -133.08 10.94 10.49
CA ALA A 606 -132.23 11.61 9.50
C ALA A 606 -130.93 12.15 10.14
N GLU A 607 -130.98 12.73 11.34
CA GLU A 607 -129.78 13.15 12.07
C GLU A 607 -128.90 11.96 12.48
N ASN A 608 -129.49 10.87 12.98
CA ASN A 608 -128.76 9.65 13.36
C ASN A 608 -128.07 9.01 12.15
N ASN A 609 -128.75 8.91 11.01
CA ASN A 609 -128.16 8.44 9.76
C ASN A 609 -127.07 9.40 9.23
N THR A 610 -127.24 10.72 9.41
CA THR A 610 -126.20 11.72 9.11
C THR A 610 -124.98 11.58 10.03
N LEU A 611 -125.17 11.28 11.31
CA LEU A 611 -124.10 11.03 12.27
C LEU A 611 -123.36 9.71 11.98
N LYS A 612 -124.08 8.65 11.61
CA LYS A 612 -123.48 7.39 11.13
C LYS A 612 -122.65 7.62 9.87
N GLY A 613 -123.16 8.36 8.89
CA GLY A 613 -122.41 8.73 7.68
C GLY A 613 -121.14 9.53 7.99
N LYS A 614 -121.22 10.49 8.91
CA LYS A 614 -120.04 11.25 9.40
C LYS A 614 -119.03 10.35 10.12
N LEU A 615 -119.48 9.43 10.97
CA LEU A 615 -118.62 8.50 11.69
C LEU A 615 -117.96 7.49 10.74
N GLN A 616 -118.69 6.99 9.74
CA GLN A 616 -118.15 6.15 8.69
C GLN A 616 -117.08 6.89 7.88
N ALA A 617 -117.35 8.10 7.40
CA ALA A 617 -116.37 8.91 6.67
C ALA A 617 -115.13 9.25 7.53
N PHE A 618 -115.30 9.45 8.84
CA PHE A 618 -114.18 9.62 9.77
C PHE A 618 -113.35 8.35 9.95
N ASN A 619 -113.99 7.17 10.04
CA ASN A 619 -113.31 5.88 10.11
C ASN A 619 -112.58 5.56 8.80
N GLU A 620 -113.21 5.79 7.64
CA GLU A 620 -112.59 5.61 6.33
C GLU A 620 -111.38 6.53 6.13
N THR A 621 -111.48 7.81 6.53
CA THR A 621 -110.35 8.76 6.45
C THR A 621 -109.26 8.50 7.48
N THR A 622 -109.56 7.97 8.67
CA THR A 622 -108.53 7.57 9.64
C THR A 622 -107.81 6.30 9.21
N ILE A 623 -108.52 5.27 8.72
CA ILE A 623 -107.92 4.07 8.12
C ILE A 623 -107.03 4.44 6.93
N PHE A 624 -107.52 5.27 6.00
CA PHE A 624 -106.72 5.73 4.84
C PHE A 624 -105.45 6.48 5.27
N ASN A 625 -105.53 7.33 6.31
CA ASN A 625 -104.34 7.99 6.85
C ASN A 625 -103.40 7.00 7.54
N GLU A 626 -103.90 6.00 8.27
CA GLU A 626 -103.09 4.96 8.91
C GLU A 626 -102.37 4.09 7.87
N GLU A 627 -103.05 3.69 6.78
CA GLU A 627 -102.44 2.98 5.65
C GLU A 627 -101.39 3.83 4.93
N ARG A 628 -101.68 5.12 4.70
CA ARG A 628 -100.71 6.07 4.12
C ARG A 628 -99.46 6.21 4.99
N MET A 629 -99.62 6.28 6.32
CA MET A 629 -98.49 6.33 7.25
C MET A 629 -97.74 5.00 7.28
N LYS A 630 -98.42 3.85 7.35
CA LYS A 630 -97.79 2.51 7.26
C LYS A 630 -97.01 2.32 5.97
N LYS A 631 -97.49 2.87 4.85
CA LYS A 631 -96.75 2.88 3.58
C LYS A 631 -95.51 3.76 3.68
N ALA A 632 -95.65 5.02 4.13
CA ALA A 632 -94.51 5.92 4.30
C ALA A 632 -93.43 5.38 5.26
N PHE A 633 -93.81 4.64 6.30
CA PHE A 633 -92.86 3.94 7.17
C PHE A 633 -92.15 2.80 6.43
N LYS A 634 -92.83 1.96 5.66
CA LYS A 634 -92.19 0.91 4.84
C LYS A 634 -91.25 1.50 3.79
N ASP A 635 -91.67 2.54 3.09
CA ASP A 635 -90.87 3.24 2.09
C ASP A 635 -89.59 3.83 2.74
N MET A 636 -89.69 4.35 3.97
CA MET A 636 -88.55 4.82 4.77
C MET A 636 -87.66 3.68 5.28
N GLU A 637 -88.22 2.55 5.75
CA GLU A 637 -87.45 1.37 6.15
C GLU A 637 -86.69 0.73 4.98
N GLU A 638 -87.24 0.81 3.76
CA GLU A 638 -86.55 0.37 2.54
C GLU A 638 -85.42 1.34 2.17
N HIS A 639 -85.65 2.65 2.30
CA HIS A 639 -84.62 3.67 2.12
C HIS A 639 -83.47 3.54 3.14
N ILE A 640 -83.78 3.28 4.41
CA ILE A 640 -82.77 3.04 5.45
C ILE A 640 -81.96 1.78 5.13
N ARG A 641 -82.60 0.69 4.70
CA ARG A 641 -81.90 -0.53 4.27
C ARG A 641 -80.96 -0.29 3.09
N LYS A 642 -81.39 0.46 2.08
CA LYS A 642 -80.54 0.87 0.93
C LYS A 642 -79.32 1.67 1.39
N LEU A 643 -79.51 2.69 2.24
CA LEU A 643 -78.39 3.46 2.82
C LEU A 643 -77.46 2.59 3.67
N GLU A 644 -77.97 1.58 4.38
CA GLU A 644 -77.12 0.65 5.11
C GLU A 644 -76.32 -0.28 4.19
N ASP A 645 -76.90 -0.77 3.09
CA ASP A 645 -76.20 -1.60 2.10
C ASP A 645 -75.15 -0.80 1.35
N GLU A 646 -75.47 0.43 0.93
CA GLU A 646 -74.50 1.40 0.39
C GLU A 646 -73.36 1.65 1.40
N ARG A 647 -73.67 1.84 2.69
CA ARG A 647 -72.64 1.97 3.74
C ARG A 647 -71.82 0.69 3.92
N ARG A 648 -72.43 -0.49 3.84
CA ARG A 648 -71.74 -1.79 3.92
C ARG A 648 -70.76 -1.96 2.76
N ASP A 649 -71.15 -1.56 1.54
CA ASP A 649 -70.31 -1.69 0.35
C ASP A 649 -69.22 -0.60 0.25
N LEU A 650 -69.50 0.62 0.72
CA LEU A 650 -68.48 1.65 0.91
C LEU A 650 -67.42 1.21 1.93
N VAL A 651 -67.80 0.59 3.06
CA VAL A 651 -66.83 0.04 4.02
C VAL A 651 -66.03 -1.13 3.44
N LYS A 652 -66.64 -2.03 2.65
CA LYS A 652 -65.90 -3.11 1.96
C LYS A 652 -64.86 -2.53 1.00
N THR A 653 -65.23 -1.52 0.21
CA THR A 653 -64.33 -0.89 -0.77
C THR A 653 -63.25 -0.03 -0.11
N GLU A 654 -63.54 0.62 1.02
CA GLU A 654 -62.51 1.28 1.83
C GLU A 654 -61.49 0.28 2.40
N VAL A 655 -61.96 -0.86 2.90
CA VAL A 655 -61.08 -1.91 3.45
C VAL A 655 -60.20 -2.54 2.36
N THR A 656 -60.72 -2.81 1.16
CA THR A 656 -59.88 -3.30 0.05
C THR A 656 -58.93 -2.23 -0.48
N GLN A 657 -59.34 -0.96 -0.55
CA GLN A 657 -58.44 0.15 -0.88
C GLN A 657 -57.31 0.30 0.15
N ARG A 658 -57.59 0.23 1.45
CA ARG A 658 -56.57 0.22 2.52
C ARG A 658 -55.61 -0.97 2.40
N SER A 659 -56.12 -2.16 2.09
CA SER A 659 -55.28 -3.35 1.83
C SER A 659 -54.36 -3.14 0.62
N ASN A 660 -54.89 -2.60 -0.47
CA ASN A 660 -54.12 -2.35 -1.69
C ASN A 660 -53.06 -1.24 -1.48
N ILE A 661 -53.39 -0.20 -0.70
CA ILE A 661 -52.42 0.84 -0.30
C ILE A 661 -51.30 0.23 0.52
N SER A 662 -51.60 -0.59 1.54
CA SER A 662 -50.58 -1.27 2.34
C SER A 662 -49.68 -2.18 1.49
N GLN A 663 -50.24 -2.89 0.50
CA GLN A 663 -49.47 -3.71 -0.43
C GLN A 663 -48.55 -2.86 -1.32
N LEU A 664 -49.05 -1.75 -1.87
CA LEU A 664 -48.24 -0.81 -2.66
C LEU A 664 -47.16 -0.09 -1.83
N GLU A 665 -47.42 0.17 -0.54
CA GLU A 665 -46.44 0.72 0.40
C GLU A 665 -45.31 -0.28 0.70
N ASP A 666 -45.63 -1.55 0.94
CA ASP A 666 -44.64 -2.61 1.12
C ASP A 666 -43.89 -2.95 -0.19
N GLU A 667 -44.55 -2.92 -1.35
CA GLU A 667 -43.89 -3.03 -2.66
C GLU A 667 -42.92 -1.86 -2.90
N TYR A 668 -43.35 -0.61 -2.67
CA TYR A 668 -42.51 0.57 -2.76
C TYR A 668 -41.30 0.49 -1.81
N LYS A 669 -41.52 0.02 -0.59
CA LYS A 669 -40.47 -0.19 0.43
C LYS A 669 -39.48 -1.29 0.01
N ASN A 670 -39.97 -2.41 -0.53
CA ASN A 670 -39.14 -3.48 -1.08
C ASN A 670 -38.30 -2.98 -2.27
N ILE A 671 -38.90 -2.26 -3.22
CA ILE A 671 -38.19 -1.64 -4.36
C ILE A 671 -37.15 -0.63 -3.88
N LYS A 672 -37.47 0.18 -2.86
CA LYS A 672 -36.56 1.17 -2.25
C LYS A 672 -35.38 0.51 -1.54
N ASP A 673 -35.59 -0.63 -0.87
CA ASP A 673 -34.50 -1.37 -0.22
C ASP A 673 -33.70 -2.25 -1.20
N GLN A 674 -34.30 -2.70 -2.31
CA GLN A 674 -33.56 -3.25 -3.45
C GLN A 674 -32.68 -2.19 -4.11
N LEU A 675 -33.19 -0.97 -4.33
CA LEU A 675 -32.42 0.16 -4.88
C LEU A 675 -31.24 0.55 -3.99
N LYS A 676 -31.39 0.48 -2.64
CA LYS A 676 -30.25 0.65 -1.72
C LYS A 676 -29.21 -0.45 -1.90
N ARG A 677 -29.62 -1.72 -2.02
CA ARG A 677 -28.70 -2.86 -2.23
C ARG A 677 -27.92 -2.71 -3.53
N THR A 678 -28.60 -2.45 -4.64
CA THR A 678 -27.93 -2.26 -5.94
C THR A 678 -27.05 -1.01 -5.97
N GLN A 679 -27.38 0.05 -5.22
CA GLN A 679 -26.51 1.22 -5.05
C GLN A 679 -25.26 0.92 -4.22
N ILE A 680 -25.37 0.09 -3.17
CA ILE A 680 -24.22 -0.39 -2.38
C ILE A 680 -23.35 -1.32 -3.22
N GLU A 681 -23.95 -2.24 -3.98
CA GLU A 681 -23.26 -3.12 -4.92
C GLU A 681 -22.52 -2.30 -5.99
N LEU A 682 -23.18 -1.32 -6.63
CA LEU A 682 -22.55 -0.40 -7.59
C LEU A 682 -21.38 0.37 -6.98
N ASN A 683 -21.50 0.84 -5.74
CA ASN A 683 -20.42 1.51 -5.03
C ASN A 683 -19.26 0.53 -4.74
N SER A 684 -19.54 -0.71 -4.37
CA SER A 684 -18.51 -1.73 -4.16
C SER A 684 -17.79 -2.10 -5.46
N GLN A 685 -18.52 -2.20 -6.58
CA GLN A 685 -17.92 -2.47 -7.89
C GLN A 685 -17.11 -1.28 -8.41
N ARG A 686 -17.48 -0.04 -8.09
CA ARG A 686 -16.63 1.15 -8.34
C ARG A 686 -15.34 1.10 -7.52
N ALA A 687 -15.39 0.68 -6.25
CA ALA A 687 -14.21 0.50 -5.42
C ALA A 687 -13.29 -0.59 -5.98
N ASN A 688 -13.85 -1.76 -6.32
CA ASN A 688 -13.14 -2.88 -6.96
C ASN A 688 -12.49 -2.46 -8.30
N TYR A 689 -13.23 -1.71 -9.14
CA TYR A 689 -12.72 -1.19 -10.40
C TYR A 689 -11.56 -0.21 -10.19
N ASN A 690 -11.66 0.70 -9.22
CA ASN A 690 -10.58 1.63 -8.90
C ASN A 690 -9.33 0.91 -8.36
N GLN A 691 -9.51 -0.13 -7.54
CA GLN A 691 -8.42 -0.98 -7.06
C GLN A 691 -7.77 -1.76 -8.21
N LEU A 692 -8.56 -2.34 -9.11
CA LEU A 692 -8.06 -3.05 -10.29
C LEU A 692 -7.35 -2.11 -11.27
N LYS A 693 -7.84 -0.88 -11.43
CA LYS A 693 -7.18 0.18 -12.21
C LYS A 693 -5.84 0.58 -11.61
N LEU A 694 -5.75 0.74 -10.28
CA LEU A 694 -4.49 1.03 -9.61
C LEU A 694 -3.48 -0.12 -9.75
N LEU A 695 -3.94 -1.38 -9.67
CA LEU A 695 -3.11 -2.56 -9.93
C LEU A 695 -2.63 -2.59 -11.39
N HIS A 696 -3.49 -2.28 -12.37
CA HIS A 696 -3.12 -2.18 -13.78
C HIS A 696 -2.07 -1.07 -14.02
N GLU A 697 -2.26 0.10 -13.42
CA GLU A 697 -1.27 1.20 -13.44
C GLU A 697 0.05 0.85 -12.73
N GLN A 698 0.07 -0.15 -11.85
CA GLN A 698 1.30 -0.68 -11.24
C GLN A 698 1.95 -1.73 -12.14
N THR A 699 1.18 -2.65 -12.74
CA THR A 699 1.72 -3.64 -13.69
C THR A 699 2.28 -2.99 -14.95
N ASP A 700 1.66 -1.90 -15.42
CA ASP A 700 2.13 -1.19 -16.62
C ASP A 700 3.44 -0.45 -16.37
N ARG A 701 3.65 0.09 -15.15
CA ARG A 701 4.94 0.64 -14.71
C ARG A 701 6.01 -0.44 -14.61
N ALA A 702 5.72 -1.54 -13.92
CA ALA A 702 6.64 -2.67 -13.81
C ALA A 702 6.98 -3.29 -15.19
N LEU A 703 6.03 -3.31 -16.12
CA LEU A 703 6.24 -3.73 -17.51
C LEU A 703 7.14 -2.75 -18.28
N GLY A 704 6.94 -1.43 -18.12
CA GLY A 704 7.80 -0.41 -18.71
C GLY A 704 9.24 -0.43 -18.15
N GLU A 705 9.38 -0.68 -16.85
CA GLU A 705 10.68 -0.89 -16.19
C GLU A 705 11.36 -2.16 -16.73
N ALA A 706 10.65 -3.28 -16.85
CA ALA A 706 11.19 -4.51 -17.45
C ALA A 706 11.57 -4.33 -18.94
N GLN A 707 10.77 -3.57 -19.71
CA GLN A 707 11.07 -3.28 -21.11
C GLN A 707 12.29 -2.36 -21.28
N THR A 708 12.46 -1.35 -20.41
CA THR A 708 13.65 -0.48 -20.45
C THR A 708 14.91 -1.21 -19.98
N GLN A 709 14.82 -2.11 -18.99
CA GLN A 709 15.91 -3.01 -18.60
C GLN A 709 16.29 -3.97 -19.73
N LEU A 710 15.30 -4.58 -20.41
CA LEU A 710 15.55 -5.44 -21.57
C LEU A 710 16.26 -4.68 -22.69
N LEU A 711 15.74 -3.51 -23.07
CA LEU A 711 16.33 -2.68 -24.12
C LEU A 711 17.73 -2.16 -23.74
N HIS A 712 18.02 -1.94 -22.46
CA HIS A 712 19.38 -1.66 -22.00
C HIS A 712 20.31 -2.87 -22.20
N ALA A 713 19.89 -4.07 -21.75
CA ALA A 713 20.64 -5.31 -21.92
C ALA A 713 20.85 -5.70 -23.39
N GLU A 714 19.89 -5.42 -24.28
CA GLU A 714 20.03 -5.61 -25.73
C GLU A 714 21.09 -4.67 -26.33
N ASN A 715 21.14 -3.40 -25.89
CA ASN A 715 22.17 -2.44 -26.30
C ASN A 715 23.55 -2.82 -25.77
N GLU A 716 23.65 -3.24 -24.50
CA GLU A 716 24.89 -3.77 -23.95
C GLU A 716 25.38 -4.99 -24.73
N LEU A 717 24.50 -5.97 -24.99
CA LEU A 717 24.78 -7.15 -25.81
C LEU A 717 25.19 -6.77 -27.24
N GLY A 718 24.62 -5.70 -27.80
CA GLY A 718 25.06 -5.09 -29.05
C GLY A 718 26.50 -4.57 -28.97
N SER A 719 26.86 -3.86 -27.90
CA SER A 719 28.22 -3.36 -27.69
C SER A 719 29.24 -4.50 -27.51
N TYR A 720 28.92 -5.53 -26.73
CA TYR A 720 29.74 -6.73 -26.57
C TYR A 720 29.92 -7.47 -27.90
N LYS A 721 28.86 -7.60 -28.71
CA LYS A 721 28.91 -8.17 -30.07
C LYS A 721 29.77 -7.33 -31.03
N SER A 722 29.85 -6.01 -30.88
CA SER A 722 30.81 -5.21 -31.64
C SER A 722 32.24 -5.48 -31.16
N ARG A 723 32.51 -5.34 -29.86
CA ARG A 723 33.86 -5.52 -29.29
C ARG A 723 34.44 -6.91 -29.58
N ALA A 724 33.59 -7.95 -29.63
CA ALA A 724 33.97 -9.30 -30.07
C ALA A 724 34.32 -9.38 -31.57
N LYS A 725 33.60 -8.69 -32.45
CA LYS A 725 33.95 -8.57 -33.89
C LYS A 725 35.25 -7.80 -34.09
N ASP A 726 35.44 -6.72 -33.34
CA ASP A 726 36.63 -5.88 -33.43
C ASP A 726 37.87 -6.66 -32.96
N SER A 727 37.79 -7.32 -31.80
CA SER A 727 38.83 -8.26 -31.34
C SER A 727 39.09 -9.41 -32.33
N SER A 728 38.05 -9.93 -32.99
CA SER A 728 38.19 -10.99 -34.00
C SER A 728 38.82 -10.50 -35.31
N ARG A 729 38.77 -9.19 -35.61
CA ARG A 729 39.51 -8.58 -36.72
C ARG A 729 40.98 -8.42 -36.36
N ASP A 730 41.27 -8.05 -35.12
CA ASP A 730 42.64 -7.88 -34.63
C ASP A 730 43.38 -9.23 -34.56
N THR A 731 42.74 -10.31 -34.06
CA THR A 731 43.34 -11.66 -34.12
C THR A 731 43.59 -12.10 -35.56
N PHE A 732 42.67 -11.83 -36.50
CA PHE A 732 42.87 -12.15 -37.92
C PHE A 732 43.98 -11.33 -38.59
N ILE A 733 44.33 -10.15 -38.06
CA ILE A 733 45.51 -9.39 -38.47
C ILE A 733 46.78 -10.02 -37.90
N GLN A 734 46.76 -10.43 -36.62
CA GLN A 734 47.86 -11.13 -35.96
C GLN A 734 48.15 -12.50 -36.61
N ASP A 735 47.14 -13.29 -36.95
CA ASP A 735 47.28 -14.55 -37.70
C ASP A 735 47.97 -14.34 -39.06
N LYS A 736 47.68 -13.22 -39.73
CA LYS A 736 48.33 -12.81 -40.99
C LYS A 736 49.76 -12.31 -40.81
N GLU A 737 50.19 -12.02 -39.59
CA GLU A 737 51.57 -11.68 -39.26
C GLU A 737 52.34 -12.93 -38.82
N ILE A 738 51.74 -13.76 -37.97
CA ILE A 738 52.23 -15.08 -37.55
C ILE A 738 52.49 -15.98 -38.77
N THR A 739 51.59 -16.00 -39.76
CA THR A 739 51.77 -16.79 -41.00
C THR A 739 52.89 -16.26 -41.90
N LYS A 740 53.14 -14.95 -41.95
CA LYS A 740 54.32 -14.38 -42.65
C LYS A 740 55.60 -14.78 -41.92
N LEU A 741 55.68 -14.53 -40.61
CA LEU A 741 56.84 -14.88 -39.80
C LEU A 741 57.13 -16.40 -39.83
N SER A 742 56.09 -17.23 -39.91
CA SER A 742 56.22 -18.68 -40.09
C SER A 742 56.80 -19.05 -41.47
N SER A 743 56.41 -18.33 -42.53
CA SER A 743 57.00 -18.47 -43.87
C SER A 743 58.47 -18.05 -43.86
N ASP A 744 58.80 -16.92 -43.24
CA ASP A 744 60.18 -16.43 -43.14
C ASP A 744 61.07 -17.38 -42.32
N ILE A 745 60.58 -17.89 -41.19
CA ILE A 745 61.22 -18.96 -40.41
C ILE A 745 61.45 -20.22 -41.26
N GLN A 746 60.50 -20.60 -42.11
CA GLN A 746 60.65 -21.75 -43.01
C GLN A 746 61.67 -21.48 -44.12
N ILE A 747 61.76 -20.26 -44.64
CA ILE A 747 62.82 -19.84 -45.57
C ILE A 747 64.19 -19.92 -44.89
N MET A 748 64.33 -19.43 -43.66
CA MET A 748 65.59 -19.51 -42.91
C MET A 748 65.98 -20.96 -42.58
N LYS A 749 65.03 -21.84 -42.24
CA LYS A 749 65.27 -23.29 -42.10
C LYS A 749 65.73 -23.94 -43.40
N ASN A 750 65.15 -23.53 -44.54
CA ASN A 750 65.55 -23.98 -45.87
C ASN A 750 66.90 -23.41 -46.34
N GLN A 751 67.43 -22.37 -45.68
CA GLN A 751 68.80 -21.88 -45.88
C GLN A 751 69.79 -22.62 -44.97
N LEU A 752 69.45 -22.82 -43.68
CA LEU A 752 70.26 -23.58 -42.74
C LEU A 752 70.55 -25.00 -43.25
N THR A 753 69.50 -25.72 -43.69
CA THR A 753 69.61 -27.07 -44.26
C THR A 753 70.30 -27.14 -45.64
N LYS A 754 70.66 -26.00 -46.25
CA LYS A 754 71.61 -25.94 -47.38
C LYS A 754 73.04 -25.79 -46.87
N LEU A 755 73.28 -24.87 -45.93
CA LEU A 755 74.59 -24.67 -45.30
C LEU A 755 75.07 -25.95 -44.59
N ASP A 756 74.17 -26.69 -43.94
CA ASP A 756 74.48 -28.00 -43.36
C ASP A 756 74.94 -29.00 -44.43
N LYS A 757 74.25 -29.06 -45.58
CA LYS A 757 74.65 -29.93 -46.70
C LYS A 757 75.95 -29.49 -47.35
N GLU A 758 76.16 -28.19 -47.55
CA GLU A 758 77.42 -27.64 -48.09
C GLU A 758 78.60 -27.93 -47.16
N LYS A 759 78.37 -27.90 -45.84
CA LYS A 759 79.33 -28.30 -44.81
C LYS A 759 79.59 -29.80 -44.85
N ASP A 760 78.57 -30.65 -44.91
CA ASP A 760 78.72 -32.10 -44.97
C ASP A 760 79.44 -32.51 -46.28
N ASP A 761 79.13 -31.85 -47.40
CA ASP A 761 79.83 -31.97 -48.68
C ASP A 761 81.31 -31.54 -48.61
N LEU A 762 81.69 -30.63 -47.71
CA LEU A 762 83.07 -30.23 -47.46
C LEU A 762 83.79 -31.19 -46.51
N ILE A 763 83.07 -31.80 -45.57
CA ILE A 763 83.58 -32.86 -44.69
C ILE A 763 83.87 -34.11 -45.53
N ASN A 764 82.93 -34.57 -46.36
CA ASN A 764 83.14 -35.70 -47.28
C ASN A 764 84.38 -35.49 -48.18
N LYS A 765 84.58 -34.28 -48.71
CA LYS A 765 85.77 -33.90 -49.53
C LYS A 765 87.06 -33.72 -48.72
N LEU A 766 86.98 -33.62 -47.40
CA LEU A 766 88.13 -33.66 -46.48
C LEU A 766 88.48 -35.11 -46.14
N ASP A 767 87.47 -35.95 -45.92
CA ASP A 767 87.60 -37.37 -45.64
C ASP A 767 88.16 -38.12 -46.87
N GLU A 768 87.62 -37.90 -48.08
CA GLU A 768 88.17 -38.39 -49.36
C GLU A 768 89.68 -38.06 -49.52
N LYS A 769 90.09 -36.86 -49.09
CA LYS A 769 91.50 -36.44 -49.14
C LYS A 769 92.33 -37.08 -48.04
N THR A 770 91.73 -37.35 -46.88
CA THR A 770 92.40 -37.99 -45.74
C THR A 770 92.60 -39.47 -46.02
N GLU A 771 91.59 -40.17 -46.57
CA GLU A 771 91.72 -41.51 -47.14
C GLU A 771 92.80 -41.52 -48.23
N ARG A 772 92.80 -40.56 -49.17
CA ARG A 772 93.83 -40.51 -50.22
C ARG A 772 95.24 -40.20 -49.70
N ILE A 773 95.37 -39.50 -48.57
CA ILE A 773 96.66 -39.36 -47.87
C ILE A 773 97.06 -40.68 -47.24
N ALA A 774 96.15 -41.37 -46.53
CA ALA A 774 96.42 -42.68 -45.95
C ALA A 774 96.81 -43.73 -47.01
N GLU A 775 96.15 -43.77 -48.18
CA GLU A 775 96.55 -44.62 -49.31
C GLU A 775 97.97 -44.34 -49.80
N LEU A 776 98.41 -43.08 -49.77
CA LEU A 776 99.76 -42.67 -50.18
C LEU A 776 100.79 -42.95 -49.08
N GLU A 777 100.41 -42.86 -47.82
CA GLU A 777 101.23 -43.25 -46.66
C GLU A 777 101.38 -44.78 -46.59
N ASP A 778 100.34 -45.57 -46.88
CA ASP A 778 100.43 -47.02 -47.07
C ASP A 778 101.24 -47.38 -48.33
N ALA A 779 101.12 -46.62 -49.41
CA ALA A 779 101.98 -46.80 -50.60
C ALA A 779 103.45 -46.51 -50.31
N LEU A 780 103.75 -45.53 -49.44
CA LEU A 780 105.12 -45.25 -48.96
C LEU A 780 105.58 -46.37 -48.01
N HIS A 781 104.78 -46.71 -47.01
CA HIS A 781 105.08 -47.71 -46.01
C HIS A 781 105.23 -49.12 -46.63
N THR A 782 104.51 -49.46 -47.69
CA THR A 782 104.72 -50.72 -48.43
C THR A 782 106.02 -50.73 -49.25
N LYS A 783 106.58 -49.57 -49.63
CA LYS A 783 107.93 -49.46 -50.21
C LYS A 783 109.02 -49.57 -49.15
N ASP A 784 108.86 -48.91 -48.00
CA ASP A 784 109.78 -49.07 -46.86
C ASP A 784 109.75 -50.49 -46.29
N ASN A 785 108.58 -51.13 -46.27
CA ASN A 785 108.42 -52.55 -45.96
C ASN A 785 109.01 -53.47 -47.03
N LEU A 786 109.16 -53.03 -48.29
CA LEU A 786 109.86 -53.81 -49.32
C LEU A 786 111.38 -53.68 -49.16
N ILE A 787 111.88 -52.48 -48.87
CA ILE A 787 113.29 -52.22 -48.55
C ILE A 787 113.70 -53.04 -47.33
N THR A 788 112.96 -52.92 -46.22
CA THR A 788 113.25 -53.67 -44.99
C THR A 788 113.01 -55.17 -45.13
N LYS A 789 112.15 -55.65 -46.03
CA LYS A 789 112.06 -57.09 -46.37
C LYS A 789 113.32 -57.58 -47.08
N LEU A 790 113.77 -56.91 -48.15
CA LEU A 790 115.03 -57.26 -48.83
C LEU A 790 116.24 -57.23 -47.88
N GLU A 791 116.24 -56.29 -46.93
CA GLU A 791 117.24 -56.19 -45.87
C GLU A 791 117.14 -57.28 -44.78
N ASN A 792 115.96 -57.86 -44.54
CA ASN A 792 115.73 -58.88 -43.50
C ASN A 792 115.72 -60.30 -44.04
N ASP A 793 115.23 -60.57 -45.26
CA ASP A 793 115.28 -61.89 -45.90
C ASP A 793 116.74 -62.39 -45.98
N LEU A 794 117.67 -61.48 -46.29
CA LEU A 794 119.13 -61.70 -46.30
C LEU A 794 119.70 -62.11 -44.92
N ARG A 795 119.03 -61.72 -43.83
CA ARG A 795 119.44 -61.98 -42.43
C ARG A 795 118.68 -63.14 -41.77
N ASP A 796 117.45 -63.42 -42.20
CA ASP A 796 116.50 -64.26 -41.46
C ASP A 796 116.38 -65.69 -42.03
N VAL A 797 116.47 -65.87 -43.35
CA VAL A 797 116.46 -67.20 -44.02
C VAL A 797 117.47 -68.15 -43.37
N ASN A 798 118.65 -67.64 -43.01
CA ASN A 798 119.73 -68.43 -42.43
C ASN A 798 119.52 -68.89 -40.98
N ARG A 799 118.58 -68.31 -40.20
CA ARG A 799 118.56 -68.52 -38.72
C ARG A 799 117.19 -68.65 -38.06
N LYS A 800 116.08 -68.29 -38.72
CA LYS A 800 114.76 -68.19 -38.05
C LYS A 800 113.73 -69.24 -38.43
N LEU A 801 113.87 -69.90 -39.59
CA LEU A 801 113.00 -71.02 -40.02
C LEU A 801 112.86 -72.10 -38.93
N SER A 802 113.94 -72.37 -38.19
CA SER A 802 114.03 -73.48 -37.24
C SER A 802 113.53 -73.17 -35.81
N LYS A 803 112.99 -71.96 -35.54
CA LYS A 803 112.53 -71.57 -34.19
C LYS A 803 111.08 -71.07 -34.14
N TYR A 804 110.64 -70.26 -35.10
CA TYR A 804 109.33 -69.58 -34.97
C TYR A 804 108.09 -70.47 -35.09
N VAL A 805 108.21 -71.71 -35.58
CA VAL A 805 107.07 -72.65 -35.69
C VAL A 805 106.42 -72.93 -34.32
N ASN A 806 107.22 -72.97 -33.25
CA ASN A 806 106.76 -73.42 -31.93
C ASN A 806 106.31 -72.28 -30.98
N GLU A 807 106.73 -71.03 -31.25
CA GLU A 807 106.37 -69.87 -30.40
C GLU A 807 105.10 -69.16 -30.92
N SER A 808 104.87 -69.18 -32.23
CA SER A 808 103.73 -68.50 -32.89
C SER A 808 102.37 -68.97 -32.36
N SER A 809 102.17 -70.29 -32.24
CA SER A 809 100.90 -70.89 -31.82
C SER A 809 100.48 -70.50 -30.39
N SER A 810 101.44 -70.29 -29.48
CA SER A 810 101.15 -69.84 -28.11
C SER A 810 100.79 -68.35 -28.03
N GLN A 811 101.30 -67.52 -28.94
CA GLN A 811 100.98 -66.09 -28.98
C GLN A 811 99.64 -65.84 -29.67
N GLU A 812 99.31 -66.61 -30.70
CA GLU A 812 98.03 -66.49 -31.44
C GLU A 812 96.80 -66.71 -30.53
N HIS A 813 96.85 -67.70 -29.63
CA HIS A 813 95.76 -67.94 -28.67
C HIS A 813 95.55 -66.77 -27.69
N LEU A 814 96.63 -66.09 -27.27
CA LEU A 814 96.56 -64.93 -26.38
C LEU A 814 96.06 -63.68 -27.13
N ALA A 815 96.49 -63.49 -28.39
CA ALA A 815 95.99 -62.42 -29.24
C ALA A 815 94.47 -62.55 -29.48
N ARG A 816 93.98 -63.76 -29.82
CA ARG A 816 92.56 -64.03 -30.03
C ARG A 816 91.69 -63.76 -28.79
N THR A 817 92.18 -64.06 -27.57
CA THR A 817 91.46 -63.74 -26.33
C THR A 817 91.45 -62.23 -26.06
N LYS A 818 92.56 -61.51 -26.27
CA LYS A 818 92.57 -60.04 -26.14
C LYS A 818 91.74 -59.32 -27.20
N GLN A 819 91.60 -59.87 -28.40
CA GLN A 819 90.71 -59.32 -29.42
C GLN A 819 89.21 -59.56 -29.10
N GLN A 820 88.89 -60.64 -28.37
CA GLN A 820 87.54 -60.84 -27.81
C GLN A 820 87.26 -59.89 -26.64
N GLU A 821 88.24 -59.61 -25.77
CA GLU A 821 88.09 -58.58 -24.72
C GLU A 821 87.88 -57.17 -25.32
N LEU A 822 88.65 -56.82 -26.36
CA LEU A 822 88.51 -55.53 -27.06
C LEU A 822 87.14 -55.35 -27.71
N THR A 823 86.66 -56.35 -28.45
CA THR A 823 85.34 -56.25 -29.13
C THR A 823 84.15 -56.19 -28.17
N VAL A 824 84.29 -56.69 -26.93
CA VAL A 824 83.31 -56.46 -25.86
C VAL A 824 83.42 -55.03 -25.32
N LEU A 825 84.64 -54.53 -25.07
CA LEU A 825 84.86 -53.14 -24.64
C LEU A 825 84.37 -52.11 -25.66
N GLU A 826 84.55 -52.36 -26.95
CA GLU A 826 84.04 -51.52 -28.05
C GLU A 826 82.51 -51.47 -28.07
N GLN A 827 81.86 -52.62 -27.87
CA GLN A 827 80.40 -52.69 -27.76
C GLN A 827 79.87 -51.98 -26.51
N ASP A 828 80.54 -52.07 -25.37
CA ASP A 828 80.15 -51.38 -24.15
C ASP A 828 80.42 -49.87 -24.23
N TYR A 829 81.51 -49.46 -24.87
CA TYR A 829 81.78 -48.06 -25.19
C TYR A 829 80.71 -47.44 -26.10
N GLU A 830 80.30 -48.13 -27.17
CA GLU A 830 79.21 -47.63 -28.04
C GLU A 830 77.84 -47.65 -27.35
N LYS A 831 77.58 -48.52 -26.36
CA LYS A 831 76.38 -48.45 -25.50
C LYS A 831 76.42 -47.19 -24.62
N GLU A 832 77.52 -46.96 -23.89
CA GLU A 832 77.69 -45.78 -23.03
C GLU A 832 77.65 -44.47 -23.81
N LYS A 833 78.25 -44.43 -25.00
CA LYS A 833 78.16 -43.29 -25.93
C LYS A 833 76.71 -42.98 -26.32
N ARG A 834 75.91 -43.99 -26.67
CA ARG A 834 74.47 -43.80 -26.99
C ARG A 834 73.65 -43.36 -25.77
N LEU A 835 73.95 -43.89 -24.58
CA LEU A 835 73.32 -43.46 -23.33
C LEU A 835 73.66 -42.00 -23.01
N LYS A 836 74.92 -41.59 -23.19
CA LYS A 836 75.38 -40.20 -23.06
C LYS A 836 74.73 -39.27 -24.08
N GLU A 837 74.61 -39.69 -25.34
CA GLU A 837 73.94 -38.93 -26.40
C GLU A 837 72.44 -38.75 -26.10
N ALA A 838 71.76 -39.81 -25.65
CA ALA A 838 70.37 -39.74 -25.19
C ALA A 838 70.19 -38.81 -23.99
N ALA A 839 71.07 -38.89 -22.98
CA ALA A 839 71.07 -38.00 -21.82
C ALA A 839 71.33 -36.53 -22.19
N LEU A 840 72.17 -36.25 -23.20
CA LEU A 840 72.42 -34.90 -23.71
C LEU A 840 71.23 -34.35 -24.50
N LEU A 841 70.51 -35.19 -25.25
CA LEU A 841 69.26 -34.80 -25.91
C LEU A 841 68.15 -34.50 -24.89
N GLU A 842 68.02 -35.32 -23.85
CA GLU A 842 67.05 -35.11 -22.77
C GLU A 842 67.38 -33.85 -21.96
N ASN A 843 68.66 -33.60 -21.65
CA ASN A 843 69.07 -32.38 -20.96
C ASN A 843 68.75 -31.12 -21.78
N LYS A 844 68.95 -31.14 -23.11
CA LYS A 844 68.53 -30.07 -24.02
C LYS A 844 67.02 -29.90 -24.07
N ARG A 845 66.25 -30.99 -24.05
CA ARG A 845 64.77 -30.94 -23.97
C ARG A 845 64.33 -30.23 -22.70
N LEU A 846 64.79 -30.70 -21.55
CA LEU A 846 64.49 -30.10 -20.24
C LEU A 846 64.94 -28.63 -20.14
N GLN A 847 66.06 -28.25 -20.78
CA GLN A 847 66.51 -26.85 -20.85
C GLN A 847 65.58 -25.97 -21.71
N ASN A 848 65.07 -26.49 -22.84
CA ASN A 848 64.08 -25.80 -23.66
C ASN A 848 62.74 -25.68 -22.93
N ASP A 849 62.27 -26.76 -22.30
CA ASP A 849 61.02 -26.80 -21.54
C ASP A 849 61.07 -25.81 -20.36
N LEU A 850 62.18 -25.79 -19.59
CA LEU A 850 62.42 -24.81 -18.53
C LEU A 850 62.45 -23.37 -19.07
N SER A 851 62.98 -23.16 -20.28
CA SER A 851 63.02 -21.84 -20.92
C SER A 851 61.62 -21.38 -21.34
N SER A 852 60.78 -22.28 -21.86
CA SER A 852 59.37 -22.00 -22.15
C SER A 852 58.61 -21.67 -20.87
N VAL A 853 58.64 -22.55 -19.86
CA VAL A 853 57.95 -22.33 -18.58
C VAL A 853 58.43 -21.03 -17.91
N THR A 854 59.69 -20.65 -18.06
CA THR A 854 60.22 -19.37 -17.57
C THR A 854 59.68 -18.16 -18.35
N TYR A 855 59.41 -18.29 -19.65
CA TYR A 855 58.73 -17.28 -20.46
C TYR A 855 57.23 -17.19 -20.09
N ASP A 856 56.54 -18.33 -20.03
CA ASP A 856 55.12 -18.42 -19.68
C ASP A 856 54.85 -17.84 -18.27
N CYS A 857 55.74 -18.13 -17.31
CA CYS A 857 55.71 -17.53 -15.97
C CYS A 857 55.99 -16.01 -15.95
N ARG A 858 56.62 -15.43 -16.97
CA ARG A 858 56.82 -13.97 -17.09
C ARG A 858 55.60 -13.30 -17.72
N GLU A 859 55.04 -13.86 -18.77
CA GLU A 859 53.83 -13.32 -19.41
C GLU A 859 52.63 -13.43 -18.47
N ALA A 860 52.43 -14.56 -17.79
CA ALA A 860 51.41 -14.71 -16.75
C ALA A 860 51.54 -13.68 -15.61
N ARG A 861 52.77 -13.25 -15.26
CA ARG A 861 53.00 -12.17 -14.29
C ARG A 861 52.66 -10.78 -14.85
N LYS A 862 52.82 -10.53 -16.15
CA LYS A 862 52.37 -9.28 -16.79
C LYS A 862 50.85 -9.21 -16.81
N GLU A 863 50.17 -10.27 -17.22
CA GLU A 863 48.71 -10.32 -17.25
C GLU A 863 48.10 -10.20 -15.84
N LEU A 864 48.73 -10.81 -14.83
CA LEU A 864 48.35 -10.64 -13.42
C LEU A 864 48.54 -9.19 -12.95
N GLU A 865 49.57 -8.48 -13.40
CA GLU A 865 49.81 -7.07 -13.10
C GLU A 865 48.84 -6.12 -13.85
N ILE A 866 48.48 -6.44 -15.10
CA ILE A 866 47.48 -5.72 -15.89
C ILE A 866 46.09 -5.86 -15.23
N THR A 867 45.69 -7.08 -14.89
CA THR A 867 44.41 -7.35 -14.22
C THR A 867 44.34 -6.76 -12.80
N ARG A 868 45.46 -6.71 -12.05
CA ARG A 868 45.54 -5.94 -10.79
C ARG A 868 45.21 -4.46 -10.99
N ARG A 869 45.80 -3.81 -11.99
CA ARG A 869 45.55 -2.38 -12.28
C ARG A 869 44.10 -2.14 -12.71
N GLN A 870 43.54 -3.03 -13.53
CA GLN A 870 42.11 -3.00 -13.88
C GLN A 870 41.21 -3.12 -12.62
N VAL A 871 41.56 -3.98 -11.66
CA VAL A 871 40.86 -4.09 -10.37
C VAL A 871 41.03 -2.84 -9.50
N GLU A 872 42.19 -2.17 -9.52
CA GLU A 872 42.39 -0.89 -8.81
C GLU A 872 41.60 0.26 -9.44
N ASP A 873 41.55 0.36 -10.76
CA ASP A 873 40.77 1.39 -11.45
C ASP A 873 39.26 1.14 -11.33
N LEU A 874 38.81 -0.12 -11.34
CA LEU A 874 37.43 -0.47 -10.99
C LEU A 874 37.09 -0.13 -9.53
N LYS A 875 38.02 -0.32 -8.58
CA LYS A 875 37.84 0.12 -7.18
C LYS A 875 37.73 1.65 -7.08
N ARG A 876 38.53 2.41 -7.84
CA ARG A 876 38.42 3.88 -7.91
C ARG A 876 37.08 4.31 -8.50
N GLN A 877 36.65 3.71 -9.60
CA GLN A 877 35.33 3.97 -10.20
C GLN A 877 34.20 3.67 -9.21
N LEU A 878 34.25 2.54 -8.50
CA LEU A 878 33.29 2.20 -7.45
C LEU A 878 33.30 3.22 -6.30
N GLN A 879 34.46 3.70 -5.87
CA GLN A 879 34.57 4.77 -4.86
C GLN A 879 33.94 6.09 -5.34
N HIS A 880 34.13 6.45 -6.61
CA HIS A 880 33.46 7.61 -7.22
C HIS A 880 31.94 7.41 -7.28
N TYR A 881 31.44 6.24 -7.69
CA TYR A 881 30.00 5.94 -7.69
C TYR A 881 29.41 5.97 -6.27
N VAL A 882 30.10 5.45 -5.25
CA VAL A 882 29.65 5.50 -3.85
C VAL A 882 29.62 6.93 -3.32
N ALA A 883 30.59 7.78 -3.69
CA ALA A 883 30.57 9.20 -3.34
C ALA A 883 29.44 9.97 -4.07
N GLU A 884 29.20 9.65 -5.34
CA GLU A 884 28.13 10.24 -6.14
C GLU A 884 26.74 9.86 -5.60
N VAL A 885 26.53 8.58 -5.25
CA VAL A 885 25.32 8.08 -4.60
C VAL A 885 25.08 8.78 -3.27
N LYS A 886 26.07 8.86 -2.37
CA LYS A 886 25.92 9.57 -1.09
C LYS A 886 25.49 11.02 -1.26
N ARG A 887 26.10 11.75 -2.19
CA ARG A 887 25.71 13.12 -2.52
C ARG A 887 24.27 13.21 -3.07
N THR A 888 23.76 12.18 -3.76
CA THR A 888 22.33 12.11 -4.12
C THR A 888 21.43 11.75 -2.93
N GLU A 889 21.87 10.88 -2.02
CA GLU A 889 21.15 10.52 -0.79
C GLU A 889 21.02 11.73 0.15
N ASP A 890 22.10 12.51 0.31
CA ASP A 890 22.13 13.77 1.06
C ASP A 890 21.16 14.81 0.44
N LEU A 891 21.18 14.97 -0.88
CA LEU A 891 20.30 15.89 -1.59
C LEU A 891 18.82 15.46 -1.53
N ILE A 892 18.53 14.16 -1.63
CA ILE A 892 17.18 13.62 -1.44
C ILE A 892 16.73 13.86 0.00
N SER A 893 17.57 13.57 0.99
CA SER A 893 17.29 13.80 2.42
C SER A 893 16.98 15.28 2.69
N GLN A 894 17.72 16.21 2.07
CA GLN A 894 17.43 17.64 2.15
C GLN A 894 16.05 17.98 1.53
N LYS A 895 15.69 17.38 0.39
CA LYS A 895 14.37 17.60 -0.24
C LYS A 895 13.22 16.93 0.50
N GLU A 896 13.47 15.85 1.23
CA GLU A 896 12.47 15.26 2.14
C GLU A 896 12.28 16.12 3.41
N LEU A 897 13.35 16.74 3.92
CA LEU A 897 13.26 17.72 5.01
C LEU A 897 12.47 18.97 4.58
N GLU A 898 12.84 19.62 3.46
CA GLU A 898 12.10 20.76 2.89
C GLU A 898 10.62 20.42 2.67
N ARG A 899 10.31 19.21 2.18
CA ARG A 899 8.94 18.71 2.01
C ARG A 899 8.21 18.51 3.34
N SER A 900 8.89 18.04 4.39
CA SER A 900 8.28 17.91 5.72
C SER A 900 7.98 19.28 6.31
N GLU A 901 8.92 20.22 6.26
CA GLU A 901 8.74 21.60 6.73
C GLU A 901 7.56 22.29 6.02
N LEU A 902 7.43 22.11 4.70
CA LEU A 902 6.27 22.60 3.94
C LEU A 902 4.96 21.91 4.37
N LEU A 903 4.96 20.60 4.61
CA LEU A 903 3.78 19.88 5.09
C LEU A 903 3.36 20.34 6.51
N ASP A 904 4.32 20.66 7.37
CA ASP A 904 4.05 21.20 8.71
C ASP A 904 3.57 22.66 8.67
N GLN A 905 4.07 23.47 7.74
CA GLN A 905 3.49 24.78 7.43
C GLN A 905 2.04 24.66 6.93
N PHE A 906 1.76 23.73 5.99
CA PHE A 906 0.39 23.47 5.53
C PHE A 906 -0.53 22.98 6.66
N ARG A 907 -0.03 22.12 7.57
CA ARG A 907 -0.79 21.70 8.77
C ARG A 907 -1.11 22.90 9.66
N SER A 908 -0.12 23.76 9.93
CA SER A 908 -0.31 24.96 10.76
C SER A 908 -1.34 25.93 10.14
N LEU A 909 -1.23 26.22 8.84
CA LEU A 909 -2.17 27.07 8.11
C LEU A 909 -3.58 26.45 8.03
N SER A 910 -3.68 25.12 7.90
CA SER A 910 -4.98 24.43 7.94
C SER A 910 -5.62 24.48 9.33
N GLN A 911 -4.81 24.38 10.39
CA GLN A 911 -5.28 24.53 11.77
C GLN A 911 -5.74 25.98 12.05
N GLU A 912 -4.98 26.97 11.58
CA GLU A 912 -5.36 28.38 11.66
C GLU A 912 -6.65 28.67 10.88
N ALA A 913 -6.80 28.14 9.66
CA ALA A 913 -8.03 28.24 8.88
C ALA A 913 -9.23 27.61 9.60
N ASN A 914 -9.09 26.42 10.19
CA ASN A 914 -10.16 25.79 10.98
C ASN A 914 -10.52 26.61 12.23
N ILE A 915 -9.54 27.27 12.89
CA ILE A 915 -9.78 28.17 14.02
C ILE A 915 -10.53 29.43 13.55
N LEU A 916 -10.18 29.99 12.40
CA LEU A 916 -10.87 31.14 11.82
C LEU A 916 -12.29 30.79 11.35
N GLU A 917 -12.51 29.61 10.77
CA GLU A 917 -13.83 29.12 10.36
C GLU A 917 -14.74 28.91 11.59
N THR A 918 -14.24 28.21 12.62
CA THR A 918 -15.00 28.01 13.87
C THR A 918 -15.29 29.33 14.60
N ASN A 919 -14.32 30.26 14.65
CA ASN A 919 -14.54 31.61 15.18
C ASN A 919 -15.60 32.37 14.36
N ASN A 920 -15.57 32.31 13.02
CA ASN A 920 -16.59 32.94 12.18
C ASN A 920 -17.98 32.34 12.46
N HIS A 921 -18.10 31.01 12.59
CA HIS A 921 -19.37 30.36 12.93
C HIS A 921 -19.86 30.73 14.35
N THR A 922 -18.97 30.95 15.32
CA THR A 922 -19.38 31.50 16.62
C THR A 922 -19.88 32.95 16.50
N LEU A 923 -19.20 33.80 15.72
CA LEU A 923 -19.65 35.18 15.49
C LEU A 923 -20.96 35.24 14.68
N GLU A 924 -21.21 34.29 13.78
CA GLU A 924 -22.49 34.14 13.08
C GLU A 924 -23.62 33.72 14.03
N THR A 925 -23.36 32.83 14.99
CA THR A 925 -24.35 32.46 16.02
C THR A 925 -24.60 33.60 17.02
N GLU A 926 -23.57 34.33 17.46
CA GLU A 926 -23.73 35.55 18.28
C GLU A 926 -24.47 36.67 17.54
N ALA A 927 -24.16 36.90 16.26
CA ALA A 927 -24.84 37.92 15.44
C ALA A 927 -26.30 37.54 15.12
N THR A 928 -26.62 36.26 14.92
CA THR A 928 -28.01 35.82 14.76
C THR A 928 -28.77 35.84 16.07
N GLN A 929 -28.15 35.46 17.20
CA GLN A 929 -28.74 35.62 18.53
C GLN A 929 -29.01 37.09 18.86
N SER A 930 -28.08 37.99 18.52
CA SER A 930 -28.25 39.45 18.69
C SER A 930 -29.39 40.00 17.82
N LYS A 931 -29.54 39.52 16.57
CA LYS A 931 -30.68 39.86 15.71
C LYS A 931 -32.01 39.37 16.28
N ILE A 932 -32.05 38.17 16.88
CA ILE A 932 -33.25 37.64 17.53
C ILE A 932 -33.61 38.49 18.76
N GLN A 933 -32.63 38.83 19.60
CA GLN A 933 -32.83 39.73 20.75
C GLN A 933 -33.35 41.12 20.30
N LEU A 934 -32.78 41.67 19.23
CA LEU A 934 -33.24 42.94 18.66
C LEU A 934 -34.67 42.83 18.10
N SER A 935 -35.03 41.72 17.44
CA SER A 935 -36.41 41.48 17.00
C SER A 935 -37.38 41.48 18.18
N VAL A 936 -37.08 40.71 19.24
CA VAL A 936 -37.93 40.66 20.45
C VAL A 936 -38.04 42.02 21.13
N ALA A 937 -36.97 42.83 21.14
CA ALA A 937 -37.00 44.20 21.65
C ALA A 937 -37.85 45.13 20.78
N LEU A 938 -37.81 45.00 19.45
CA LEU A 938 -38.64 45.75 18.51
C LEU A 938 -40.12 45.34 18.61
N ASP A 939 -40.41 44.04 18.70
CA ASP A 939 -41.76 43.51 18.91
C ASP A 939 -42.36 44.03 20.23
N HIS A 940 -41.57 44.04 21.31
CA HIS A 940 -42.00 44.60 22.60
C HIS A 940 -42.17 46.13 22.53
N THR A 941 -41.30 46.84 21.80
CA THR A 941 -41.44 48.28 21.57
C THR A 941 -42.72 48.58 20.82
N SER A 942 -43.04 47.84 19.76
CA SER A 942 -44.31 47.97 19.02
C SER A 942 -45.53 47.64 19.89
N GLU A 943 -45.41 46.65 20.79
CA GLU A 943 -46.48 46.34 21.74
C GLU A 943 -46.69 47.47 22.77
N LEU A 944 -45.62 48.17 23.17
CA LEU A 944 -45.67 49.35 24.04
C LEU A 944 -46.20 50.58 23.29
N GLU A 945 -45.78 50.83 22.06
CA GLU A 945 -46.33 51.87 21.17
C GLU A 945 -47.84 51.67 21.01
N ARG A 946 -48.30 50.46 20.70
CA ARG A 946 -49.73 50.16 20.60
C ARG A 946 -50.46 50.31 21.94
N LYS A 947 -49.81 50.09 23.09
CA LYS A 947 -50.38 50.39 24.42
C LYS A 947 -50.50 51.90 24.65
N ILE A 948 -49.52 52.69 24.20
CA ILE A 948 -49.53 54.15 24.24
C ILE A 948 -50.63 54.70 23.32
N GLU A 949 -50.76 54.25 22.07
CA GLU A 949 -51.84 54.64 21.16
C GLU A 949 -53.23 54.37 21.76
N ASN A 950 -53.42 53.21 22.40
CA ASN A 950 -54.66 52.88 23.10
C ASN A 950 -54.91 53.84 24.27
N GLN A 951 -53.89 54.15 25.09
CA GLN A 951 -54.01 55.13 26.17
C GLN A 951 -54.26 56.55 25.64
N GLU A 952 -53.63 56.97 24.54
CA GLU A 952 -53.92 58.23 23.86
C GLU A 952 -55.38 58.29 23.37
N SER A 953 -55.93 57.19 22.84
CA SER A 953 -57.33 57.15 22.41
C SER A 953 -58.30 57.34 23.59
N ILE A 954 -57.96 56.76 24.74
CA ILE A 954 -58.69 56.92 26.00
C ILE A 954 -58.54 58.35 26.54
N ILE A 955 -57.33 58.91 26.54
CA ILE A 955 -57.06 60.30 26.93
C ILE A 955 -57.85 61.26 26.03
N LYS A 956 -57.81 61.11 24.71
CA LYS A 956 -58.61 61.90 23.75
C LYS A 956 -60.12 61.78 24.01
N SER A 957 -60.59 60.64 24.50
CA SER A 957 -61.99 60.46 24.93
C SER A 957 -62.32 61.21 26.23
N TYR A 958 -61.38 61.31 27.18
CA TYR A 958 -61.52 62.09 28.40
C TYR A 958 -61.36 63.59 28.15
N GLU A 959 -60.41 64.01 27.31
CA GLU A 959 -60.27 65.38 26.82
C GLU A 959 -61.56 65.84 26.16
N LYS A 960 -62.16 65.01 25.30
CA LYS A 960 -63.48 65.30 24.71
C LYS A 960 -64.54 65.52 25.79
N GLN A 961 -64.67 64.59 26.75
CA GLN A 961 -65.62 64.74 27.88
C GLN A 961 -65.37 66.02 28.68
N ILE A 962 -64.10 66.38 28.92
CA ILE A 962 -63.71 67.63 29.58
C ILE A 962 -64.13 68.83 28.73
N THR A 963 -63.96 68.83 27.40
CA THR A 963 -64.43 69.92 26.53
C THR A 963 -65.95 70.03 26.47
N ASP A 964 -66.68 68.91 26.43
CA ASP A 964 -68.15 68.87 26.44
C ASP A 964 -68.70 69.41 27.78
N LEU A 965 -68.09 69.02 28.90
CA LEU A 965 -68.38 69.54 30.24
C LEU A 965 -68.00 71.01 30.39
N THR A 966 -66.83 71.43 29.90
CA THR A 966 -66.39 72.84 29.92
C THR A 966 -67.33 73.72 29.11
N ALA A 967 -67.79 73.25 27.94
CA ALA A 967 -68.80 73.94 27.15
C ALA A 967 -70.17 73.94 27.84
N HIS A 968 -70.51 72.92 28.65
CA HIS A 968 -71.73 72.92 29.47
C HIS A 968 -71.62 73.95 30.61
N ILE A 969 -70.49 74.00 31.32
CA ILE A 969 -70.19 75.02 32.33
C ILE A 969 -70.26 76.43 31.71
N ALA A 970 -69.62 76.67 30.56
CA ALA A 970 -69.69 77.96 29.87
C ALA A 970 -71.12 78.36 29.47
N ARG A 971 -71.97 77.40 29.08
CA ARG A 971 -73.41 77.65 28.81
C ARG A 971 -74.16 78.02 30.09
N LEU A 972 -73.89 77.35 31.21
CA LEU A 972 -74.46 77.69 32.51
C LEU A 972 -73.98 79.05 33.02
N GLU A 973 -72.70 79.40 32.82
CA GLU A 973 -72.16 80.73 33.14
C GLU A 973 -72.81 81.84 32.32
N VAL A 974 -73.07 81.61 31.03
CA VAL A 974 -73.80 82.57 30.17
C VAL A 974 -75.24 82.72 30.64
N GLN A 975 -75.94 81.64 30.98
CA GLN A 975 -77.29 81.69 31.55
C GLN A 975 -77.30 82.41 32.91
N LEU A 976 -76.31 82.18 33.76
CA LEU A 976 -76.18 82.84 35.06
C LEU A 976 -75.91 84.35 34.88
N LYS A 977 -75.03 84.74 33.94
CA LYS A 977 -74.79 86.13 33.55
C LYS A 977 -76.06 86.81 33.01
N GLN A 978 -76.85 86.10 32.19
CA GLN A 978 -78.13 86.61 31.70
C GLN A 978 -79.13 86.81 32.85
N ASN A 979 -79.27 85.83 33.75
CA ASN A 979 -80.11 85.95 34.95
C ASN A 979 -79.67 87.13 35.85
N THR A 980 -78.36 87.39 36.00
CA THR A 980 -77.89 88.56 36.76
C THR A 980 -78.20 89.88 36.06
N LEU A 981 -78.14 89.96 34.72
CA LEU A 981 -78.54 91.15 33.97
C LEU A 981 -80.06 91.39 34.06
N GLU A 982 -80.86 90.33 34.04
CA GLU A 982 -82.31 90.41 34.26
C GLU A 982 -82.62 90.83 35.72
N GLN A 983 -81.85 90.35 36.70
CA GLN A 983 -81.94 90.80 38.09
C GLN A 983 -81.52 92.27 38.28
N GLU A 984 -80.44 92.73 37.64
CA GLU A 984 -80.01 94.14 37.62
C GLU A 984 -81.07 95.04 36.98
N ARG A 985 -81.67 94.59 35.88
CA ARG A 985 -82.78 95.27 35.22
C ARG A 985 -84.01 95.38 36.15
N CYS A 986 -84.45 94.29 36.76
CA CYS A 986 -85.56 94.32 37.73
C CYS A 986 -85.23 95.20 38.95
N ASN A 987 -83.97 95.24 39.41
CA ASN A 987 -83.52 96.17 40.44
C ASN A 987 -83.55 97.63 39.98
N ALA A 988 -83.24 97.92 38.72
CA ALA A 988 -83.34 99.25 38.13
C ALA A 988 -84.81 99.69 37.97
N GLU A 989 -85.69 98.79 37.54
CA GLU A 989 -87.15 99.03 37.46
C GLU A 989 -87.75 99.25 38.86
N LEU A 990 -87.34 98.46 39.87
CA LEU A 990 -87.68 98.69 41.28
C LEU A 990 -87.11 100.02 41.82
N LYS A 991 -85.93 100.45 41.37
CA LYS A 991 -85.37 101.76 41.73
C LYS A 991 -86.20 102.89 41.11
N GLN A 992 -86.57 102.79 39.84
CA GLN A 992 -87.45 103.77 39.18
C GLN A 992 -88.82 103.86 39.87
N MET A 993 -89.38 102.74 40.33
CA MET A 993 -90.60 102.73 41.15
C MET A 993 -90.41 103.43 42.49
N ARG A 994 -89.28 103.23 43.19
CA ARG A 994 -88.95 103.97 44.43
C ARG A 994 -88.77 105.47 44.17
N ASP A 995 -88.07 105.83 43.10
CA ASP A 995 -87.87 107.23 42.70
C ASP A 995 -89.21 107.90 42.29
N LEU A 996 -90.18 107.14 41.77
CA LEU A 996 -91.55 107.60 41.52
C LEU A 996 -92.34 107.81 42.81
N CYS A 997 -92.23 106.91 43.80
CA CYS A 997 -92.80 107.13 45.14
C CYS A 997 -92.22 108.39 45.81
N VAL A 998 -90.90 108.61 45.71
CA VAL A 998 -90.24 109.81 46.24
C VAL A 998 -90.69 111.10 45.52
N LYS A 999 -91.11 111.03 44.25
CA LYS A 999 -91.78 112.15 43.58
C LYS A 999 -93.18 112.39 44.13
N LEU A 1000 -94.00 111.35 44.25
CA LEU A 1000 -95.36 111.45 44.80
C LEU A 1000 -95.39 111.99 46.25
N ASP A 1001 -94.41 111.62 47.09
CA ASP A 1001 -94.28 112.22 48.43
C ASP A 1001 -93.85 113.70 48.39
N LYS A 1002 -93.01 114.11 47.43
CA LYS A 1002 -92.68 115.54 47.20
C LYS A 1002 -93.89 116.34 46.71
N ASP A 1003 -94.64 115.81 45.75
CA ASP A 1003 -95.83 116.48 45.21
C ASP A 1003 -96.90 116.68 46.31
N LYS A 1004 -97.06 115.66 47.17
CA LYS A 1004 -97.87 115.69 48.40
C LYS A 1004 -97.40 116.75 49.40
N ASP A 1005 -96.10 116.95 49.58
CA ASP A 1005 -95.57 117.99 50.49
C ASP A 1005 -95.61 119.40 49.87
N VAL A 1006 -95.52 119.53 48.54
CA VAL A 1006 -95.82 120.79 47.83
C VAL A 1006 -97.28 121.19 48.03
N LEU A 1007 -98.24 120.26 47.86
CA LEU A 1007 -99.66 120.52 48.08
C LEU A 1007 -99.98 120.93 49.54
N LYS A 1008 -99.24 120.42 50.53
CA LYS A 1008 -99.33 120.93 51.91
C LYS A 1008 -98.79 122.37 52.04
N SER A 1009 -97.71 122.69 51.34
CA SER A 1009 -97.13 124.05 51.36
C SER A 1009 -98.09 125.08 50.74
N GLU A 1010 -98.82 124.71 49.69
CA GLU A 1010 -99.85 125.56 49.08
C GLU A 1010 -101.08 125.74 49.99
N LEU A 1011 -101.43 124.72 50.78
CA LEU A 1011 -102.50 124.82 51.79
C LEU A 1011 -102.13 125.83 52.88
N ASN A 1012 -100.93 125.73 53.45
CA ASN A 1012 -100.44 126.64 54.50
C ASN A 1012 -100.37 128.10 53.99
N CYS A 1013 -99.96 128.30 52.73
CA CYS A 1013 -99.91 129.63 52.12
C CYS A 1013 -101.30 130.32 52.08
N ASN A 1014 -102.37 129.56 51.92
CA ASN A 1014 -103.75 130.09 52.00
C ASN A 1014 -104.17 130.46 53.43
N GLU A 1015 -103.64 129.79 54.46
CA GLU A 1015 -103.86 130.18 55.86
C GLU A 1015 -103.09 131.45 56.23
N ASP A 1016 -101.85 131.59 55.73
CA ASP A 1016 -101.05 132.82 55.92
C ASP A 1016 -101.72 134.05 55.30
N ILE A 1017 -102.28 133.94 54.08
CA ILE A 1017 -103.04 135.02 53.44
C ILE A 1017 -104.26 135.43 54.28
N ARG A 1018 -105.04 134.46 54.80
CA ARG A 1018 -106.13 134.73 55.75
C ARG A 1018 -105.65 135.47 57.01
N SER A 1019 -104.50 135.08 57.55
CA SER A 1019 -103.91 135.76 58.72
C SER A 1019 -103.51 137.21 58.42
N GLN A 1020 -103.20 137.53 57.16
CA GLN A 1020 -102.73 138.85 56.74
C GLN A 1020 -103.87 139.87 56.62
N GLU A 1021 -105.03 139.49 56.08
CA GLU A 1021 -106.23 140.34 56.06
C GLU A 1021 -106.73 140.65 57.48
N GLN A 1022 -106.69 139.66 58.38
CA GLN A 1022 -107.11 139.79 59.77
C GLN A 1022 -106.20 140.73 60.58
N ARG A 1023 -104.89 140.75 60.29
CA ARG A 1023 -103.93 141.71 60.88
C ARG A 1023 -104.15 143.15 60.39
N LEU A 1024 -104.64 143.35 59.16
CA LEU A 1024 -104.94 144.70 58.63
C LEU A 1024 -106.19 145.31 59.27
N THR A 1025 -107.24 144.51 59.51
CA THR A 1025 -108.43 144.97 60.26
C THR A 1025 -108.09 145.32 61.72
N GLN A 1026 -107.19 144.57 62.36
CA GLN A 1026 -106.76 144.85 63.72
C GLN A 1026 -106.01 146.20 63.85
N ARG A 1027 -105.04 146.49 62.96
CA ARG A 1027 -104.27 147.76 62.99
C ARG A 1027 -105.15 149.00 62.89
N LEU A 1028 -106.15 149.00 62.01
CA LEU A 1028 -107.10 150.12 61.88
C LEU A 1028 -107.98 150.32 63.14
N SER A 1029 -108.14 149.29 63.99
CA SER A 1029 -108.76 149.43 65.31
C SER A 1029 -107.80 149.96 66.39
N GLU A 1030 -106.50 149.64 66.26
CA GLU A 1030 -105.44 150.08 67.16
C GLU A 1030 -105.13 151.58 66.97
N GLU A 1031 -105.11 152.09 65.72
CA GLU A 1031 -105.03 153.53 65.45
C GLU A 1031 -106.22 154.29 66.04
N LYS A 1032 -107.46 153.79 65.84
CA LYS A 1032 -108.68 154.37 66.41
C LYS A 1032 -108.66 154.44 67.93
N THR A 1033 -108.10 153.44 68.61
CA THR A 1033 -107.99 153.43 70.08
C THR A 1033 -106.81 154.23 70.61
N SER A 1034 -105.76 154.47 69.80
CA SER A 1034 -104.65 155.36 70.16
C SER A 1034 -105.09 156.83 70.26
N LEU A 1035 -105.86 157.32 69.28
CA LEU A 1035 -106.40 158.69 69.28
C LEU A 1035 -107.42 158.91 70.41
N GLN A 1036 -108.23 157.89 70.75
CA GLN A 1036 -109.12 157.95 71.90
C GLN A 1036 -108.35 158.10 73.22
N LYS A 1037 -107.24 157.38 73.40
CA LYS A 1037 -106.39 157.46 74.61
C LYS A 1037 -105.72 158.83 74.78
N ILE A 1038 -105.39 159.54 73.71
CA ILE A 1038 -104.89 160.93 73.79
C ILE A 1038 -106.01 161.85 74.32
N LEU A 1039 -107.24 161.67 73.84
CA LEU A 1039 -108.40 162.46 74.29
C LEU A 1039 -108.86 162.12 75.72
N ASP A 1040 -108.59 160.89 76.18
CA ASP A 1040 -108.77 160.51 77.59
C ASP A 1040 -107.58 160.94 78.49
N HIS A 1041 -106.42 161.29 77.92
CA HIS A 1041 -105.35 161.97 78.65
C HIS A 1041 -105.73 163.45 78.93
N GLU A 1042 -106.32 164.14 77.96
CA GLU A 1042 -106.98 165.45 78.16
C GLU A 1042 -108.11 165.40 79.21
N ARG A 1043 -108.75 164.23 79.40
CA ARG A 1043 -109.73 164.03 80.49
C ARG A 1043 -109.09 163.72 81.84
N SER A 1044 -107.89 163.14 81.91
CA SER A 1044 -107.15 162.99 83.18
C SER A 1044 -106.39 164.26 83.58
N SER A 1045 -106.11 165.16 82.62
CA SER A 1045 -105.85 166.59 82.90
C SER A 1045 -107.04 167.23 83.64
N ARG A 1046 -108.28 166.93 83.24
CA ARG A 1046 -109.49 167.33 83.99
C ARG A 1046 -109.65 166.59 85.33
N GLU A 1047 -109.33 165.31 85.45
CA GLU A 1047 -109.34 164.64 86.77
C GLU A 1047 -108.25 165.17 87.72
N SER A 1048 -107.22 165.83 87.20
CA SER A 1048 -106.26 166.61 87.99
C SER A 1048 -106.87 167.93 88.54
N LEU A 1049 -108.05 168.34 88.08
CA LEU A 1049 -108.90 169.35 88.75
C LEU A 1049 -109.92 168.72 89.69
N GLU A 1050 -110.38 167.48 89.45
CA GLU A 1050 -111.45 166.85 90.24
C GLU A 1050 -110.94 165.99 91.42
N LYS A 1051 -109.71 165.47 91.39
CA LYS A 1051 -109.03 164.91 92.58
C LYS A 1051 -108.30 165.98 93.40
N LEU A 1052 -107.83 167.07 92.77
CA LEU A 1052 -107.43 168.30 93.47
C LEU A 1052 -108.64 169.04 94.11
N LEU A 1053 -109.87 168.58 93.85
CA LEU A 1053 -111.09 168.96 94.57
C LEU A 1053 -111.55 167.89 95.60
N LYS A 1054 -111.01 166.66 95.54
CA LYS A 1054 -111.40 165.53 96.41
C LYS A 1054 -110.43 165.30 97.55
N ASP A 1055 -109.12 165.34 97.28
CA ASP A 1055 -108.09 165.24 98.32
C ASP A 1055 -108.11 166.52 99.18
N ALA A 1056 -108.27 167.69 98.54
CA ALA A 1056 -108.60 168.97 99.17
C ALA A 1056 -109.94 169.01 99.95
N ARG A 1057 -110.65 167.88 100.08
CA ARG A 1057 -111.85 167.72 100.91
C ARG A 1057 -111.77 166.58 101.92
N VAL A 1058 -110.82 165.65 101.81
CA VAL A 1058 -110.44 164.75 102.92
C VAL A 1058 -109.49 165.48 103.88
N ASP A 1059 -108.55 166.25 103.34
CA ASP A 1059 -107.70 167.17 104.11
C ASP A 1059 -108.56 168.14 104.95
N LEU A 1060 -109.71 168.58 104.42
CA LEU A 1060 -110.63 169.47 105.16
C LEU A 1060 -111.51 168.75 106.19
N THR A 1061 -111.58 167.41 106.19
CA THR A 1061 -112.19 166.64 107.30
C THR A 1061 -111.18 166.29 108.39
N GLU A 1062 -109.92 166.00 108.04
CA GLU A 1062 -108.89 165.73 109.05
C GLU A 1062 -108.37 167.02 109.68
N GLN A 1063 -108.14 168.11 108.92
CA GLN A 1063 -107.85 169.44 109.49
C GLN A 1063 -108.96 169.95 110.43
N ARG A 1064 -110.23 169.64 110.15
CA ARG A 1064 -111.39 170.10 110.94
C ARG A 1064 -111.43 169.55 112.38
N LEU A 1065 -110.73 168.44 112.66
CA LEU A 1065 -110.69 167.88 114.01
C LEU A 1065 -109.26 167.76 114.56
N LEU A 1066 -108.27 167.44 113.73
CA LEU A 1066 -106.86 167.43 114.15
C LEU A 1066 -106.44 168.77 114.72
N ASN A 1067 -106.95 169.88 114.15
CA ASN A 1067 -106.37 171.19 114.41
C ASN A 1067 -107.36 172.33 114.66
N GLN A 1068 -108.46 171.99 115.35
CA GLN A 1068 -108.94 172.86 116.45
C GLN A 1068 -107.87 173.02 117.56
N ASP A 1069 -106.82 172.19 117.53
CA ASP A 1069 -105.62 172.31 118.35
C ASP A 1069 -104.61 173.34 117.79
N LEU A 1070 -104.46 173.54 116.46
CA LEU A 1070 -103.83 174.76 115.88
C LEU A 1070 -104.73 176.00 116.03
N GLN A 1071 -106.04 175.85 116.24
CA GLN A 1071 -106.88 176.93 116.76
C GLN A 1071 -106.49 177.30 118.23
N ARG A 1072 -105.61 176.53 118.88
CA ARG A 1072 -104.86 176.93 120.09
C ARG A 1072 -103.43 177.36 119.73
N GLU A 1073 -102.65 176.57 118.99
CA GLU A 1073 -101.24 176.89 118.68
C GLU A 1073 -101.06 178.13 117.79
N VAL A 1074 -101.93 178.45 116.84
CA VAL A 1074 -101.83 179.68 116.01
C VAL A 1074 -102.53 180.89 116.65
N ASN A 1075 -103.41 180.67 117.62
CA ASN A 1075 -103.74 181.72 118.60
C ASN A 1075 -102.65 181.85 119.69
N ILE A 1076 -101.50 181.18 119.52
CA ILE A 1076 -100.24 181.40 120.24
C ILE A 1076 -99.11 181.80 119.27
N LEU A 1077 -99.18 181.46 117.97
CA LEU A 1077 -98.22 181.91 116.94
C LEU A 1077 -98.55 183.26 116.30
N LYS A 1078 -99.78 183.79 116.44
CA LYS A 1078 -100.04 185.22 116.26
C LYS A 1078 -99.18 186.02 117.25
N ASP A 1079 -99.35 185.70 118.53
CA ASP A 1079 -98.57 186.18 119.68
C ASP A 1079 -97.04 185.87 119.58
N LYS A 1080 -96.60 185.15 118.54
CA LYS A 1080 -95.20 184.75 118.32
C LYS A 1080 -94.60 185.19 116.99
N ILE A 1081 -95.39 185.81 116.10
CA ILE A 1081 -94.86 186.53 114.93
C ILE A 1081 -95.12 188.03 115.02
N GLU A 1082 -96.05 188.51 115.85
CA GLU A 1082 -95.87 189.83 116.48
C GLU A 1082 -94.51 189.88 117.23
N ASP A 1083 -94.15 188.81 117.96
CA ASP A 1083 -92.81 188.61 118.58
C ASP A 1083 -91.65 188.42 117.56
N LEU A 1084 -91.90 188.13 116.28
CA LEU A 1084 -90.83 187.97 115.25
C LEU A 1084 -90.75 189.13 114.26
N GLU A 1085 -91.79 189.95 114.12
CA GLU A 1085 -91.66 191.32 113.60
C GLU A 1085 -90.86 192.17 114.61
N GLU A 1086 -91.07 191.96 115.91
CA GLU A 1086 -90.22 192.51 116.98
C GLU A 1086 -88.82 191.86 117.02
N ARG A 1087 -88.68 190.53 116.88
CA ARG A 1087 -87.34 189.92 116.96
C ARG A 1087 -86.50 190.01 115.69
N LEU A 1088 -87.08 190.13 114.50
CA LEU A 1088 -86.29 190.48 113.31
C LEU A 1088 -85.71 191.90 113.45
N THR A 1089 -86.44 192.81 114.09
CA THR A 1089 -85.95 194.15 114.45
C THR A 1089 -84.97 194.17 115.64
N THR A 1090 -84.84 193.08 116.42
CA THR A 1090 -83.66 192.84 117.30
C THR A 1090 -82.48 192.16 116.59
N THR A 1091 -82.69 191.37 115.52
CA THR A 1091 -81.56 190.81 114.75
C THR A 1091 -80.78 191.87 113.96
N THR A 1092 -81.37 193.05 113.77
CA THR A 1092 -80.70 194.31 113.39
C THR A 1092 -79.46 194.59 114.25
N GLU A 1093 -79.48 194.20 115.53
CA GLU A 1093 -78.41 194.49 116.48
C GLU A 1093 -77.32 193.41 116.49
N GLN A 1094 -77.68 192.14 116.28
CA GLN A 1094 -76.71 191.04 116.42
C GLN A 1094 -75.68 190.99 115.29
N LEU A 1095 -76.06 191.26 114.03
CA LEU A 1095 -75.07 191.39 112.95
C LEU A 1095 -74.10 192.55 113.20
N HIS A 1096 -74.60 193.66 113.77
CA HIS A 1096 -73.77 194.79 114.19
C HIS A 1096 -72.72 194.37 115.25
N THR A 1097 -73.06 193.45 116.17
CA THR A 1097 -72.07 192.88 117.11
C THR A 1097 -71.06 191.90 116.48
N TYR A 1098 -71.40 191.23 115.37
CA TYR A 1098 -70.45 190.36 114.67
C TYR A 1098 -69.46 191.12 113.79
N GLU A 1099 -69.88 192.25 113.20
CA GLU A 1099 -68.93 193.24 112.67
C GLU A 1099 -68.09 193.87 113.79
N GLY A 1100 -68.67 194.04 114.99
CA GLY A 1100 -67.93 194.38 116.22
C GLY A 1100 -66.80 193.39 116.55
N LYS A 1101 -67.00 192.08 116.36
CA LYS A 1101 -65.95 191.06 116.55
C LYS A 1101 -64.87 191.09 115.44
N VAL A 1102 -65.22 191.50 114.22
CA VAL A 1102 -64.21 191.84 113.19
C VAL A 1102 -63.39 193.06 113.61
N LEU A 1103 -64.01 194.03 114.31
CA LEU A 1103 -63.31 195.14 114.94
C LEU A 1103 -62.32 194.68 116.02
N GLU A 1104 -62.67 193.67 116.83
CA GLU A 1104 -61.76 193.08 117.84
C GLU A 1104 -60.56 192.35 117.20
N TYR A 1105 -60.75 191.55 116.15
CA TYR A 1105 -59.63 190.94 115.41
C TYR A 1105 -58.76 191.98 114.68
N SER A 1106 -59.34 193.12 114.26
CA SER A 1106 -58.60 194.30 113.80
C SER A 1106 -57.85 195.00 114.95
N GLN A 1107 -58.37 194.94 116.17
CA GLN A 1107 -57.74 195.49 117.37
C GLN A 1107 -56.58 194.61 117.88
N GLN A 1108 -56.66 193.28 117.72
CA GLN A 1108 -55.49 192.39 117.86
C GLN A 1108 -54.39 192.73 116.85
N ASN A 1109 -54.75 193.09 115.61
CA ASN A 1109 -53.80 193.66 114.64
C ASN A 1109 -53.24 195.03 115.07
N LYS A 1110 -54.00 195.87 115.80
CA LYS A 1110 -53.47 197.09 116.45
C LYS A 1110 -52.53 196.78 117.63
N GLN A 1111 -52.56 195.57 118.18
CA GLN A 1111 -51.65 195.09 119.22
C GLN A 1111 -50.34 194.57 118.60
N LEU A 1112 -50.41 193.79 117.52
CA LEU A 1112 -49.24 193.40 116.69
C LEU A 1112 -48.52 194.62 116.07
N ARG A 1113 -49.23 195.73 115.83
CA ARG A 1113 -48.62 197.03 115.47
C ARG A 1113 -47.73 197.65 116.55
N ARG A 1114 -47.70 197.14 117.80
CA ARG A 1114 -46.83 197.65 118.87
C ARG A 1114 -45.57 196.82 119.10
N GLU A 1115 -45.63 195.50 118.92
CA GLU A 1115 -44.43 194.66 119.11
C GLU A 1115 -43.38 194.93 118.03
N ILE A 1116 -43.81 195.03 116.76
CA ILE A 1116 -42.90 195.34 115.64
C ILE A 1116 -42.48 196.83 115.62
N ALA A 1117 -43.18 197.71 116.34
CA ALA A 1117 -42.73 199.10 116.52
C ALA A 1117 -41.42 199.19 117.32
N ASN A 1118 -41.17 198.25 118.25
CA ASN A 1118 -40.03 198.31 119.16
C ASN A 1118 -38.74 197.68 118.58
N GLU A 1119 -38.81 196.72 117.65
CA GLU A 1119 -37.59 196.06 117.13
C GLU A 1119 -36.94 196.76 115.93
N ARG A 1120 -37.66 197.56 115.13
CA ARG A 1120 -37.08 198.13 113.89
C ARG A 1120 -37.10 199.65 113.76
N PHE A 1121 -37.48 200.39 114.80
CA PHE A 1121 -36.82 201.68 115.04
C PHE A 1121 -35.37 201.52 115.54
N SER A 1122 -34.95 200.29 115.87
CA SER A 1122 -33.53 199.88 115.94
C SER A 1122 -32.83 199.81 114.57
N LYS A 1123 -33.50 200.23 113.47
CA LYS A 1123 -32.86 200.46 112.17
C LYS A 1123 -33.50 201.64 111.42
N SER A 1124 -33.26 202.84 111.92
CA SER A 1124 -33.72 204.09 111.28
C SER A 1124 -33.03 204.36 109.93
N LYS A 1125 -33.84 204.64 108.89
CA LYS A 1125 -33.74 205.78 107.94
C LYS A 1125 -34.62 205.56 106.70
N SER A 1126 -35.04 206.69 106.12
CA SER A 1126 -35.62 206.86 104.77
C SER A 1126 -36.91 206.09 104.44
N ASP A 1127 -37.86 206.58 103.64
CA ASP A 1127 -38.23 207.89 103.04
C ASP A 1127 -39.56 207.60 102.29
N ASP A 1128 -40.40 208.48 101.76
CA ASP A 1128 -40.69 209.92 101.75
C ASP A 1128 -41.78 210.09 100.66
N LYS A 1129 -42.66 211.09 100.76
CA LYS A 1129 -43.56 211.59 99.68
C LYS A 1129 -44.45 210.58 98.90
N GLY A 1130 -45.22 211.15 97.99
CA GLY A 1130 -45.84 210.48 96.84
C GLY A 1130 -45.87 211.45 95.65
N TYR A 1131 -46.66 211.10 94.63
CA TYR A 1131 -47.07 211.96 93.51
C TYR A 1131 -46.03 212.28 92.41
N TYR A 1132 -46.25 211.72 91.22
CA TYR A 1132 -46.04 212.30 89.87
C TYR A 1132 -47.14 211.65 88.95
N PRO A 1133 -47.49 212.19 87.76
CA PRO A 1133 -48.84 212.73 87.60
C PRO A 1133 -49.47 212.34 86.23
N SER A 1134 -49.78 213.34 85.41
CA SER A 1134 -50.29 213.26 84.03
C SER A 1134 -49.33 212.61 83.04
N LEU A 1135 -49.91 212.12 81.93
CA LEU A 1135 -49.30 211.95 80.59
C LEU A 1135 -48.03 211.09 80.53
#